data_AF-A0A251WG60-F1
#
_entry.id   AF-A0A251WG60-F1
#
_cell.length_a   1.000
_cell.length_b   1.000
_cell.length_c   1.000
_cell.angle_alpha   90.00
_cell.angle_beta   90.00
_cell.angle_gamma   90.00
#
_symmetry.space_group_name_H-M   'P 1'
#
loop_
_entity.id
_entity.type
_entity.pdbx_description
1 polymer ?
#
loop_
_entity_poly.entity_id
_entity_poly.type
_entity_poly.pdbx_seq_one_letter_code
_entity_poly.pdbx_strand_id
1 'polypeptide(L)'
;MDLTTRVIAGSGLSIPIFDGAHNNGKGRYLSEPEIIKNSLLEQIFEPEELQFLLLVKIDPRNPDANHLRARNFADGISRRLTFSSGNSYYFADDDLRKKIRRLFATEPDAACRYGSLLVSNCYKGSDKLENLRVKIVDFNDPEYARYKTGDCHGKISPELARQLGGEQNCPFQFRFAWRRYWAEGSAESTPRASFLSKGTLLPDAQLTDAAGYDIIMDRSSIKGIKKARLDELIPCGDYQFPKAAIGNRGNARATSYDNSWQFTIWYSEDAVRQDLKQPTEEKAKVLADLQRNPLALARYIVQEYDKEQQRQQERMPEGHASLPEEGFEDVDGNANSPVQESRWISLLRNDKYGQLVETPKFRKFAIDYVAGRWRDLAIKSGYTHSSGMAMPSNHLPRGTVCVPHLPEGDVILTRYPIVNSDNIRLYRNVHDPELKKTRNVIWINPKDAEEYHQADFDGDQLMVSSASKLPRIARETLRAGEPGRFETVKQRPKLAYTEVASDDGGLKYQSLAQIAAAVNQNKVGLVATNIGRVQSSMPGEGENVEGFERRQRKLLNRLFQALQVEVDSPKSAERLEDIKEIEGENLLSDAKRWSETHPSHFFDFKKDDRLYRSFVMPADAPGSINVLAKEVVNPLWEPTRIRSRDRHEFRYLFPKNDLSVDALEWAEELKTRFQQARDEIQERVGEDRDAFNEELGKLYDSYRAEINELFPTPEERFEGAAALWYTQHTRPEMDRHRRDCLALAEQMDITFARPHGYELPSEALPRDAYVLGVPFGSDAIRWKETLEQKGIQFDAMIHPQLPTIEFALK
;
A
#
# COMPACT_ATOMS: atom_id res chain seq x y z
N MET A 1 30.47 3.23 -8.68
CA MET A 1 29.32 3.28 -7.75
C MET A 1 29.85 3.11 -6.34
N ASP A 2 29.40 3.91 -5.38
CA ASP A 2 29.69 3.67 -3.96
C ASP A 2 28.72 2.63 -3.42
N LEU A 3 29.23 1.72 -2.59
CA LEU A 3 28.52 0.56 -2.02
C LEU A 3 28.50 0.62 -0.48
N THR A 4 28.84 1.77 0.11
CA THR A 4 28.74 2.05 1.54
C THR A 4 27.42 2.72 1.92
N THR A 5 26.88 2.38 3.08
CA THR A 5 25.81 3.15 3.72
C THR A 5 26.37 4.45 4.28
N ARG A 6 25.66 5.57 4.11
CA ARG A 6 26.09 6.90 4.60
C ARG A 6 24.99 7.56 5.43
N VAL A 7 25.37 8.22 6.52
CA VAL A 7 24.50 9.20 7.19
C VAL A 7 24.63 10.53 6.44
N ILE A 8 23.53 11.04 5.88
CA ILE A 8 23.48 12.31 5.17
C ILE A 8 22.77 13.34 6.08
N ALA A 9 23.52 14.34 6.55
CA ALA A 9 23.00 15.37 7.44
C ALA A 9 21.73 16.03 6.88
N GLY A 10 20.66 16.08 7.70
CA GLY A 10 19.36 16.62 7.30
C GLY A 10 18.57 15.80 6.27
N SER A 11 19.08 14.65 5.83
CA SER A 11 18.42 13.77 4.84
C SER A 11 18.22 12.33 5.33
N GLY A 12 19.00 11.88 6.31
CA GLY A 12 18.87 10.55 6.93
C GLY A 12 19.91 9.54 6.44
N LEU A 13 19.63 8.26 6.71
CA LEU A 13 20.48 7.13 6.36
C LEU A 13 20.26 6.72 4.89
N SER A 14 21.29 6.87 4.06
CA SER A 14 21.35 6.44 2.66
C SER A 14 21.94 5.04 2.56
N ILE A 15 21.13 4.05 2.20
CA ILE A 15 21.49 2.63 2.17
C ILE A 15 21.54 2.14 0.71
N PRO A 16 22.67 1.58 0.22
CA PRO A 16 22.73 1.02 -1.12
C PRO A 16 21.78 -0.19 -1.23
N ILE A 17 21.20 -0.38 -2.42
CA ILE A 17 20.26 -1.47 -2.69
C ILE A 17 20.90 -2.51 -3.60
N PHE A 18 20.88 -3.77 -3.16
CA PHE A 18 21.17 -4.95 -3.97
C PHE A 18 19.86 -5.66 -4.34
N ASP A 19 19.51 -5.62 -5.62
CA ASP A 19 18.48 -6.47 -6.21
C ASP A 19 19.04 -7.90 -6.32
N GLY A 20 18.53 -8.80 -5.49
CA GLY A 20 18.85 -10.22 -5.48
C GLY A 20 17.85 -11.10 -6.22
N ALA A 21 16.86 -10.53 -6.92
CA ALA A 21 15.97 -11.28 -7.81
C ALA A 21 16.63 -11.48 -9.19
N HIS A 22 17.32 -10.44 -9.69
CA HIS A 22 17.92 -10.43 -11.02
C HIS A 22 18.84 -11.62 -11.33
N ASN A 23 18.70 -12.14 -12.55
CA ASN A 23 19.53 -13.21 -13.12
C ASN A 23 19.63 -14.46 -12.21
N ASN A 24 18.49 -14.97 -11.75
CA ASN A 24 18.36 -16.16 -10.91
C ASN A 24 19.27 -16.11 -9.67
N GLY A 25 19.13 -15.05 -8.87
CA GLY A 25 19.84 -14.90 -7.61
C GLY A 25 21.29 -14.42 -7.72
N LYS A 26 21.84 -14.23 -8.93
CA LYS A 26 23.14 -13.57 -9.14
C LYS A 26 23.11 -12.12 -8.65
N GLY A 27 22.01 -11.43 -8.94
CA GLY A 27 21.71 -10.07 -8.47
C GLY A 27 22.57 -8.96 -9.07
N ARG A 28 22.34 -7.74 -8.60
CA ARG A 28 23.01 -6.49 -9.00
C ARG A 28 22.80 -5.38 -7.96
N TYR A 29 23.51 -4.27 -8.10
CA TYR A 29 23.17 -3.04 -7.41
C TYR A 29 22.21 -2.16 -8.23
N LEU A 30 21.37 -1.39 -7.55
CA LEU A 30 20.55 -0.34 -8.16
C LEU A 30 21.29 1.01 -8.15
N SER A 31 20.87 1.93 -9.02
CA SER A 31 21.46 3.26 -9.17
C SER A 31 21.13 4.23 -8.04
N GLU A 32 19.90 4.17 -7.51
CA GLU A 32 19.43 5.02 -6.41
C GLU A 32 19.40 4.23 -5.07
N PRO A 33 19.91 4.79 -3.96
CA PRO A 33 19.85 4.18 -2.63
C PRO A 33 18.49 4.40 -1.95
N GLU A 34 18.15 3.56 -0.97
CA GLU A 34 17.01 3.79 -0.07
C GLU A 34 17.39 4.86 0.95
N ILE A 35 16.58 5.92 1.08
CA ILE A 35 16.80 7.02 2.04
C ILE A 35 15.82 6.89 3.20
N ILE A 36 16.34 6.59 4.40
CA ILE A 36 15.55 6.41 5.63
C ILE A 36 15.79 7.57 6.58
N LYS A 37 14.76 8.37 6.84
CA LYS A 37 14.84 9.65 7.57
C LYS A 37 14.68 9.47 9.07
N ASN A 38 15.60 10.03 9.85
CA ASN A 38 15.51 10.10 11.32
C ASN A 38 15.32 8.70 11.94
N SER A 39 16.08 7.71 11.47
CA SER A 39 15.84 6.31 11.86
C SER A 39 16.37 6.03 13.26
N LEU A 40 15.81 5.04 13.98
CA LEU A 40 16.46 4.59 15.22
C LEU A 40 17.84 3.99 14.93
N LEU A 41 18.05 3.36 13.77
CA LEU A 41 19.33 2.77 13.40
C LEU A 41 20.46 3.83 13.32
N GLU A 42 20.13 4.99 12.74
CA GLU A 42 20.96 6.20 12.68
C GLU A 42 21.22 6.81 14.07
N GLN A 43 20.23 6.80 14.97
CA GLN A 43 20.41 7.35 16.33
C GLN A 43 21.13 6.42 17.30
N ILE A 44 21.16 5.10 17.06
CA ILE A 44 21.75 4.14 18.01
C ILE A 44 23.18 3.70 17.66
N PHE A 45 23.66 3.94 16.44
CA PHE A 45 24.99 3.56 15.95
C PHE A 45 25.75 4.80 15.46
N GLU A 46 27.08 4.75 15.48
CA GLU A 46 27.90 5.80 14.84
C GLU A 46 28.06 5.49 13.32
N PRO A 47 28.29 6.50 12.44
CA PRO A 47 28.26 6.31 10.98
C PRO A 47 29.21 5.23 10.46
N GLU A 48 30.38 5.09 11.08
CA GLU A 48 31.41 4.11 10.75
C GLU A 48 31.01 2.68 11.15
N GLU A 49 30.07 2.52 12.10
CA GLU A 49 29.46 1.21 12.40
C GLU A 49 28.45 0.82 11.31
N LEU A 50 27.81 1.80 10.66
CA LEU A 50 26.74 1.57 9.67
C LEU A 50 27.25 1.38 8.24
N GLN A 51 28.49 1.76 7.93
CA GLN A 51 29.02 1.79 6.55
C GLN A 51 28.83 0.48 5.74
N PHE A 52 28.82 -0.69 6.40
CA PHE A 52 28.65 -1.99 5.76
C PHE A 52 27.22 -2.55 5.79
N LEU A 53 26.24 -1.77 6.24
CA LEU A 53 24.83 -2.07 6.04
C LEU A 53 24.49 -2.06 4.54
N LEU A 54 23.64 -3.00 4.12
CA LEU A 54 23.18 -3.17 2.74
C LEU A 54 21.71 -3.58 2.75
N LEU A 55 20.89 -2.96 1.92
CA LEU A 55 19.51 -3.39 1.69
C LEU A 55 19.49 -4.41 0.55
N VAL A 56 19.00 -5.62 0.82
CA VAL A 56 18.68 -6.61 -0.22
C VAL A 56 17.18 -6.59 -0.50
N LYS A 57 16.83 -6.59 -1.78
CA LYS A 57 15.47 -6.85 -2.30
C LYS A 57 15.46 -8.20 -3.02
N ILE A 58 14.34 -8.91 -3.00
CA ILE A 58 14.07 -10.14 -3.76
C ILE A 58 12.64 -10.07 -4.30
N ASP A 59 12.21 -11.02 -5.14
CA ASP A 59 10.81 -11.06 -5.62
C ASP A 59 9.82 -11.11 -4.43
N PRO A 60 8.95 -10.11 -4.25
CA PRO A 60 7.98 -10.08 -3.17
C PRO A 60 6.87 -11.13 -3.35
N ARG A 61 6.62 -11.59 -4.59
CA ARG A 61 5.56 -12.56 -4.90
C ARG A 61 5.92 -13.98 -4.48
N ASN A 62 7.21 -14.31 -4.51
CA ASN A 62 7.74 -15.61 -4.07
C ASN A 62 9.12 -15.44 -3.40
N PRO A 63 9.17 -14.99 -2.13
CA PRO A 63 10.43 -14.69 -1.46
C PRO A 63 11.20 -15.96 -1.09
N ASP A 64 12.16 -16.37 -1.94
CA ASP A 64 13.04 -17.51 -1.66
C ASP A 64 14.14 -17.15 -0.64
N ALA A 65 14.14 -17.86 0.49
CA ALA A 65 15.17 -17.83 1.52
C ALA A 65 16.59 -18.14 0.99
N ASN A 66 16.74 -18.82 -0.15
CA ASN A 66 18.03 -19.05 -0.80
C ASN A 66 18.68 -17.75 -1.27
N HIS A 67 17.90 -16.79 -1.76
CA HIS A 67 18.41 -15.47 -2.11
C HIS A 67 18.87 -14.68 -0.87
N LEU A 68 18.34 -15.01 0.31
CA LEU A 68 18.70 -14.40 1.60
C LEU A 68 19.88 -15.10 2.32
N ARG A 69 20.58 -16.03 1.65
CA ARG A 69 21.82 -16.66 2.18
C ARG A 69 22.97 -15.66 2.28
N ALA A 70 23.86 -15.91 3.24
CA ALA A 70 25.13 -15.17 3.40
C ALA A 70 25.97 -15.24 2.12
N ARG A 71 26.52 -14.11 1.67
CA ARG A 71 27.34 -14.03 0.45
C ARG A 71 28.39 -12.92 0.56
N ASN A 72 29.44 -13.04 -0.25
CA ASN A 72 30.38 -11.95 -0.50
C ASN A 72 29.79 -11.08 -1.62
N PHE A 73 29.89 -9.76 -1.46
CA PHE A 73 29.37 -8.79 -2.43
C PHE A 73 30.52 -8.23 -3.30
N ALA A 74 30.20 -7.35 -4.25
CA ALA A 74 31.16 -6.87 -5.26
C ALA A 74 32.34 -6.03 -4.70
N ASP A 75 32.19 -5.54 -3.47
CA ASP A 75 33.25 -4.90 -2.67
C ASP A 75 34.15 -5.89 -1.90
N GLY A 76 33.94 -7.20 -2.08
CA GLY A 76 34.64 -8.26 -1.37
C GLY A 76 34.13 -8.53 0.06
N ILE A 77 33.18 -7.74 0.56
CA ILE A 77 32.73 -7.82 1.95
C ILE A 77 31.68 -8.93 2.10
N SER A 78 31.93 -9.84 3.04
CA SER A 78 30.99 -10.89 3.41
C SER A 78 29.90 -10.31 4.30
N ARG A 79 28.66 -10.24 3.81
CA ARG A 79 27.50 -9.75 4.58
C ARG A 79 26.46 -10.85 4.78
N ARG A 80 25.71 -10.73 5.87
CA ARG A 80 24.70 -11.70 6.30
C ARG A 80 23.41 -10.99 6.72
N LEU A 81 22.27 -11.63 6.45
CA LEU A 81 20.97 -11.18 6.94
C LEU A 81 21.02 -10.98 8.47
N THR A 82 20.55 -9.81 8.89
CA THR A 82 20.62 -9.34 10.27
C THR A 82 19.24 -9.00 10.82
N PHE A 83 18.39 -8.34 10.03
CA PHE A 83 16.99 -8.04 10.35
C PHE A 83 16.17 -7.82 9.06
N SER A 84 14.85 -7.73 9.17
CA SER A 84 13.95 -7.43 8.02
C SER A 84 12.84 -6.44 8.40
N SER A 85 12.23 -5.83 7.38
CA SER A 85 11.12 -4.88 7.52
C SER A 85 10.21 -4.97 6.28
N GLY A 86 9.21 -5.85 6.32
CA GLY A 86 8.51 -6.26 5.09
C GLY A 86 9.50 -6.83 4.07
N ASN A 87 9.28 -6.53 2.78
CA ASN A 87 10.15 -6.95 1.67
C ASN A 87 11.50 -6.19 1.58
N SER A 88 11.99 -5.66 2.71
CA SER A 88 13.31 -5.04 2.85
C SER A 88 14.17 -5.87 3.81
N TYR A 89 15.23 -6.49 3.27
CA TYR A 89 16.07 -7.47 3.97
C TYR A 89 17.45 -6.88 4.25
N TYR A 90 17.79 -6.64 5.52
CA TYR A 90 18.99 -5.87 5.87
C TYR A 90 20.17 -6.78 6.18
N PHE A 91 21.20 -6.63 5.36
CA PHE A 91 22.47 -7.34 5.43
C PHE A 91 23.53 -6.45 6.09
N ALA A 92 24.38 -7.07 6.91
CA ALA A 92 25.50 -6.39 7.57
C ALA A 92 26.72 -7.30 7.64
N ASP A 93 27.88 -6.72 7.91
CA ASP A 93 29.09 -7.46 8.27
C ASP A 93 28.93 -8.18 9.63
N ASP A 94 29.93 -8.96 10.03
CA ASP A 94 29.85 -9.76 11.25
C ASP A 94 30.01 -8.97 12.56
N ASP A 95 30.43 -7.70 12.56
CA ASP A 95 30.46 -6.84 13.76
C ASP A 95 29.15 -6.07 13.96
N LEU A 96 28.68 -5.30 12.96
CA LEU A 96 27.38 -4.61 13.05
C LEU A 96 26.25 -5.61 13.32
N ARG A 97 26.31 -6.80 12.70
CA ARG A 97 25.37 -7.90 12.97
C ARG A 97 25.41 -8.41 14.41
N LYS A 98 26.59 -8.54 15.03
CA LYS A 98 26.70 -8.92 16.46
C LYS A 98 26.08 -7.84 17.34
N LYS A 99 26.32 -6.56 17.03
CA LYS A 99 25.82 -5.42 17.80
C LYS A 99 24.29 -5.30 17.69
N ILE A 100 23.71 -5.39 16.50
CA ILE A 100 22.25 -5.36 16.30
C ILE A 100 21.57 -6.54 17.02
N ARG A 101 22.12 -7.77 16.91
CA ARG A 101 21.52 -8.95 17.56
C ARG A 101 21.46 -8.88 19.10
N ARG A 102 22.19 -7.96 19.76
CA ARG A 102 22.06 -7.71 21.21
C ARG A 102 20.68 -7.16 21.60
N LEU A 103 19.97 -6.50 20.67
CA LEU A 103 18.60 -5.97 20.87
C LEU A 103 17.51 -7.07 20.83
N PHE A 104 17.87 -8.26 20.36
CA PHE A 104 17.00 -9.43 20.18
C PHE A 104 17.55 -10.67 20.90
N ALA A 105 18.39 -10.47 21.92
CA ALA A 105 19.24 -11.51 22.50
C ALA A 105 18.46 -12.67 23.15
N THR A 106 17.22 -12.46 23.60
CA THR A 106 16.39 -13.53 24.18
C THR A 106 15.43 -14.19 23.19
N GLU A 107 15.28 -13.63 21.99
CA GLU A 107 14.24 -13.98 21.02
C GLU A 107 14.76 -13.66 19.60
N PRO A 108 15.69 -14.44 19.03
CA PRO A 108 16.48 -14.00 17.88
C PRO A 108 15.69 -13.77 16.59
N ASP A 109 14.51 -14.38 16.45
CA ASP A 109 13.58 -14.19 15.33
C ASP A 109 12.80 -12.86 15.42
N ALA A 110 12.80 -12.21 16.59
CA ALA A 110 12.28 -10.84 16.75
C ALA A 110 13.02 -9.83 15.86
N ALA A 111 14.24 -10.15 15.39
CA ALA A 111 14.93 -9.36 14.38
C ALA A 111 14.18 -9.31 13.02
N CYS A 112 13.39 -10.35 12.69
CA CYS A 112 12.56 -10.37 11.49
C CYS A 112 11.17 -9.78 11.74
N ARG A 113 10.59 -10.01 12.93
CA ARG A 113 9.25 -9.53 13.33
C ARG A 113 9.20 -8.06 13.74
N TYR A 114 10.31 -7.51 14.25
CA TYR A 114 10.41 -6.15 14.79
C TYR A 114 11.62 -5.37 14.25
N GLY A 115 12.33 -5.89 13.24
CA GLY A 115 13.45 -5.18 12.58
C GLY A 115 13.04 -3.84 11.97
N SER A 116 11.77 -3.72 11.56
CA SER A 116 11.12 -2.48 11.11
C SER A 116 11.18 -1.32 12.11
N LEU A 117 11.39 -1.58 13.41
CA LEU A 117 11.53 -0.52 14.42
C LEU A 117 12.86 0.23 14.31
N LEU A 118 13.91 -0.42 13.77
CA LEU A 118 15.21 0.21 13.50
C LEU A 118 15.14 1.20 12.33
N VAL A 119 14.37 0.83 11.30
CA VAL A 119 14.35 1.47 9.98
C VAL A 119 13.02 2.16 9.65
N SER A 120 12.15 2.38 10.64
CA SER A 120 10.97 3.24 10.51
C SER A 120 11.42 4.69 10.36
N ASN A 121 10.96 5.40 9.32
CA ASN A 121 11.13 6.86 9.24
C ASN A 121 10.52 7.56 10.47
N CYS A 122 11.25 8.41 11.20
CA CYS A 122 10.65 9.24 12.25
C CYS A 122 10.30 10.62 11.70
N TYR A 123 9.13 10.75 11.05
CA TYR A 123 8.75 11.92 10.26
C TYR A 123 8.83 13.25 11.05
N LYS A 124 8.60 13.24 12.37
CA LYS A 124 8.66 14.46 13.20
C LYS A 124 10.05 14.74 13.82
N GLY A 125 10.97 13.78 13.74
CA GLY A 125 12.30 13.85 14.34
C GLY A 125 12.65 12.63 15.19
N SER A 126 13.94 12.49 15.48
CA SER A 126 14.51 11.51 16.41
C SER A 126 15.79 12.05 17.03
N ASP A 127 16.15 11.59 18.23
CA ASP A 127 17.27 12.13 19.00
C ASP A 127 17.97 11.05 19.86
N LYS A 128 19.24 11.30 20.20
CA LYS A 128 20.13 10.50 21.07
C LYS A 128 20.26 11.23 22.42
N LEU A 129 19.24 11.08 23.25
CA LEU A 129 19.09 11.75 24.55
C LEU A 129 20.06 11.22 25.60
N GLU A 130 20.36 12.02 26.62
CA GLU A 130 21.16 11.64 27.79
C GLU A 130 20.38 11.81 29.11
N ASN A 131 20.72 10.98 30.11
CA ASN A 131 20.20 11.04 31.49
C ASN A 131 18.66 11.01 31.64
N LEU A 132 17.97 10.33 30.73
CA LEU A 132 16.51 10.26 30.67
C LEU A 132 15.94 9.43 31.84
N ARG A 133 14.98 9.98 32.59
CA ARG A 133 14.30 9.29 33.70
C ARG A 133 13.00 8.66 33.21
N VAL A 134 12.89 7.34 33.32
CA VAL A 134 11.76 6.58 32.81
C VAL A 134 11.13 5.73 33.92
N LYS A 135 9.83 5.87 34.10
CA LYS A 135 9.02 4.96 34.91
C LYS A 135 8.50 3.82 34.02
N ILE A 136 8.80 2.58 34.36
CA ILE A 136 8.23 1.39 33.69
C ILE A 136 7.12 0.82 34.56
N VAL A 137 5.97 0.54 33.94
CA VAL A 137 4.72 0.09 34.59
C VAL A 137 4.06 -1.09 33.87
N ASP A 138 3.07 -1.67 34.54
CA ASP A 138 2.12 -2.65 34.00
C ASP A 138 0.69 -2.13 34.18
N PHE A 139 -0.03 -1.83 33.11
CA PHE A 139 -1.41 -1.31 33.16
C PHE A 139 -2.42 -2.29 33.78
N ASN A 140 -2.06 -3.58 33.92
CA ASN A 140 -2.89 -4.60 34.55
C ASN A 140 -2.76 -4.60 36.08
N ASP A 141 -1.71 -3.97 36.62
CA ASP A 141 -1.49 -3.86 38.07
C ASP A 141 -2.23 -2.63 38.63
N PRO A 142 -3.15 -2.80 39.61
CA PRO A 142 -3.84 -1.70 40.27
C PRO A 142 -2.91 -0.64 40.90
N GLU A 143 -1.67 -0.97 41.27
CA GLU A 143 -0.71 0.01 41.81
C GLU A 143 -0.41 1.12 40.78
N TYR A 144 -0.28 0.74 39.50
CA TYR A 144 0.10 1.65 38.43
C TYR A 144 -1.06 2.36 37.74
N ALA A 145 -2.31 2.00 38.06
CA ALA A 145 -3.51 2.60 37.46
C ALA A 145 -3.53 4.15 37.52
N ARG A 146 -2.90 4.75 38.54
CA ARG A 146 -2.75 6.22 38.68
C ARG A 146 -2.05 6.90 37.49
N TYR A 147 -1.19 6.18 36.77
CA TYR A 147 -0.42 6.69 35.64
C TYR A 147 -1.18 6.69 34.30
N LYS A 148 -2.42 6.15 34.27
CA LYS A 148 -3.33 6.19 33.11
C LYS A 148 -2.70 5.65 31.81
N THR A 149 -1.92 4.58 31.91
CA THR A 149 -1.34 3.83 30.78
C THR A 149 -2.34 2.81 30.21
N GLY A 150 -1.91 2.06 29.19
CA GLY A 150 -2.66 0.94 28.57
C GLY A 150 -1.73 0.12 27.68
N ASP A 151 -2.24 -0.87 26.95
CA ASP A 151 -1.41 -1.68 26.04
C ASP A 151 -0.74 -0.79 24.98
N CYS A 152 0.59 -0.69 25.07
CA CYS A 152 1.47 0.17 24.30
C CYS A 152 1.20 1.69 24.44
N HIS A 153 0.51 2.15 25.49
CA HIS A 153 0.24 3.57 25.74
C HIS A 153 0.96 4.11 26.99
N GLY A 154 1.70 5.22 26.84
CA GLY A 154 2.46 5.90 27.89
C GLY A 154 2.28 7.42 27.94
N LYS A 155 3.01 8.07 28.87
CA LYS A 155 3.04 9.53 29.06
C LYS A 155 4.45 10.08 28.83
N ILE A 156 4.56 11.35 28.47
CA ILE A 156 5.83 12.06 28.25
C ILE A 156 5.74 13.50 28.79
N SER A 157 6.87 14.09 29.20
CA SER A 157 6.91 15.52 29.54
C SER A 157 6.61 16.39 28.30
N PRO A 158 5.81 17.48 28.42
CA PRO A 158 5.56 18.38 27.30
C PRO A 158 6.80 19.12 26.78
N GLU A 159 7.89 19.15 27.54
CA GLU A 159 9.20 19.63 27.07
C GLU A 159 9.83 18.63 26.09
N LEU A 160 10.02 17.38 26.52
CA LEU A 160 10.62 16.35 25.69
C LEU A 160 9.76 16.00 24.48
N ALA A 161 8.43 16.02 24.62
CA ALA A 161 7.52 15.89 23.50
C ALA A 161 7.79 16.95 22.41
N ARG A 162 8.04 18.20 22.80
CA ARG A 162 8.30 19.31 21.86
C ARG A 162 9.66 19.16 21.16
N GLN A 163 10.70 18.72 21.88
CA GLN A 163 12.00 18.37 21.31
C GLN A 163 11.88 17.30 20.21
N LEU A 164 10.93 16.37 20.35
CA LEU A 164 10.65 15.30 19.39
C LEU A 164 9.55 15.66 18.37
N GLY A 165 9.28 16.95 18.13
CA GLY A 165 8.27 17.41 17.15
C GLY A 165 6.82 17.06 17.51
N GLY A 166 6.58 16.65 18.76
CA GLY A 166 5.26 16.38 19.33
C GLY A 166 4.47 17.65 19.60
N GLU A 167 3.16 17.57 19.45
CA GLU A 167 2.24 18.70 19.63
C GLU A 167 1.56 18.68 21.00
N GLN A 168 1.25 19.85 21.56
CA GLN A 168 0.46 19.94 22.80
C GLN A 168 -0.94 19.32 22.62
N ASN A 169 -1.38 18.60 23.65
CA ASN A 169 -2.65 17.86 23.71
C ASN A 169 -2.89 16.97 22.47
N CYS A 170 -1.84 16.33 21.97
CA CYS A 170 -1.89 15.42 20.84
C CYS A 170 -0.89 14.27 21.12
N PRO A 171 -1.33 13.00 21.14
CA PRO A 171 -0.40 11.90 21.27
C PRO A 171 0.36 11.69 19.97
N PHE A 172 1.48 10.98 20.05
CA PHE A 172 2.26 10.58 18.87
C PHE A 172 2.74 9.14 18.97
N GLN A 173 2.90 8.47 17.84
CA GLN A 173 3.48 7.13 17.80
C GLN A 173 5.01 7.23 17.93
N PHE A 174 5.59 6.55 18.92
CA PHE A 174 7.02 6.56 19.18
C PHE A 174 7.75 5.29 18.72
N ARG A 175 9.07 5.42 18.60
CA ARG A 175 10.06 4.35 18.50
C ARG A 175 11.13 4.66 19.56
N PHE A 176 11.55 3.68 20.35
CA PHE A 176 12.58 3.85 21.39
C PHE A 176 13.56 2.68 21.36
N ALA A 177 14.83 2.93 21.70
CA ALA A 177 15.87 1.92 21.82
C ALA A 177 16.82 2.17 22.99
N TRP A 178 17.20 1.06 23.65
CA TRP A 178 18.19 1.02 24.72
C TRP A 178 19.25 -0.03 24.41
N ARG A 179 20.54 0.34 24.44
CA ARG A 179 21.68 -0.58 24.35
C ARG A 179 22.35 -0.68 25.72
N ARG A 180 22.33 -1.86 26.36
CA ARG A 180 22.79 -2.09 27.76
C ARG A 180 24.19 -1.53 28.06
N TYR A 181 25.11 -1.55 27.10
CA TYR A 181 26.49 -1.07 27.30
C TYR A 181 26.58 0.46 27.50
N TRP A 182 25.53 1.24 27.21
CA TRP A 182 25.45 2.66 27.58
C TRP A 182 25.41 2.90 29.10
N ALA A 183 25.22 1.84 29.91
CA ALA A 183 25.43 1.85 31.35
C ALA A 183 26.56 0.89 31.80
N GLU A 184 27.59 0.67 30.97
CA GLU A 184 28.86 0.12 31.46
C GLU A 184 29.58 1.23 32.26
N GLY A 185 29.76 1.02 33.57
CA GLY A 185 30.34 1.99 34.49
C GLY A 185 29.34 2.85 35.29
N SER A 186 28.03 2.82 34.97
CA SER A 186 27.02 3.48 35.82
C SER A 186 26.65 2.61 37.03
N ALA A 187 26.38 3.26 38.16
CA ALA A 187 25.88 2.66 39.41
C ALA A 187 24.34 2.73 39.55
N GLU A 188 23.64 3.21 38.53
CA GLU A 188 22.21 3.56 38.58
C GLU A 188 21.28 2.37 38.26
N SER A 189 19.99 2.54 38.57
CA SER A 189 18.94 1.60 38.16
C SER A 189 18.79 1.62 36.64
N THR A 190 19.33 0.61 35.96
CA THR A 190 19.34 0.50 34.49
C THR A 190 18.82 -0.88 34.03
N PRO A 191 18.11 -0.97 32.88
CA PRO A 191 17.56 -2.24 32.41
C PRO A 191 18.66 -3.25 32.03
N ARG A 192 18.52 -4.51 32.46
CA ARG A 192 19.58 -5.54 32.38
C ARG A 192 19.85 -6.02 30.94
N ALA A 193 18.89 -5.86 30.04
CA ALA A 193 18.99 -6.23 28.62
C ALA A 193 18.85 -5.01 27.71
N SER A 194 19.37 -5.12 26.48
CA SER A 194 19.11 -4.15 25.41
C SER A 194 17.75 -4.46 24.79
N PHE A 195 16.95 -3.46 24.42
CA PHE A 195 15.61 -3.67 23.86
C PHE A 195 15.18 -2.56 22.89
N LEU A 196 14.13 -2.86 22.13
CA LEU A 196 13.38 -1.89 21.33
C LEU A 196 11.98 -1.70 21.94
N SER A 197 11.38 -0.54 21.76
CA SER A 197 10.03 -0.25 22.25
C SER A 197 9.25 0.59 21.23
N LYS A 198 7.94 0.37 21.17
CA LYS A 198 7.01 1.12 20.30
C LYS A 198 5.68 1.29 21.01
N GLY A 199 4.99 2.38 20.71
CA GLY A 199 3.66 2.64 21.23
C GLY A 199 3.21 4.07 20.96
N THR A 200 2.27 4.56 21.76
CA THR A 200 1.86 5.98 21.79
C THR A 200 2.31 6.68 23.07
N LEU A 201 2.71 7.94 22.97
CA LEU A 201 2.97 8.83 24.12
C LEU A 201 2.04 10.05 24.06
N LEU A 202 1.42 10.38 25.19
CA LEU A 202 0.64 11.62 25.36
C LEU A 202 1.37 12.59 26.31
N PRO A 203 1.54 13.87 25.94
CA PRO A 203 2.14 14.88 26.84
C PRO A 203 1.29 15.13 28.10
N ASP A 204 1.84 14.93 29.29
CA ASP A 204 1.15 15.12 30.58
C ASP A 204 2.14 15.50 31.71
N ALA A 205 2.28 16.81 31.97
CA ALA A 205 3.19 17.34 33.00
C ALA A 205 2.81 16.99 34.45
N GLN A 206 1.54 16.64 34.72
CA GLN A 206 1.10 16.25 36.06
C GLN A 206 1.56 14.83 36.40
N LEU A 207 1.61 13.94 35.40
CA LEU A 207 2.10 12.57 35.58
C LEU A 207 3.61 12.43 35.35
N THR A 208 4.25 13.35 34.61
CA THR A 208 5.69 13.30 34.29
C THR A 208 6.51 14.30 35.10
N ASP A 209 6.56 15.57 34.70
CA ASP A 209 7.42 16.61 35.30
C ASP A 209 7.21 16.73 36.83
N ALA A 210 5.95 16.83 37.26
CA ALA A 210 5.59 16.95 38.68
C ALA A 210 5.85 15.67 39.51
N ALA A 211 6.04 14.52 38.85
CA ALA A 211 6.41 13.26 39.47
C ALA A 211 7.93 12.95 39.35
N GLY A 212 8.70 13.78 38.64
CA GLY A 212 10.13 13.60 38.45
C GLY A 212 10.54 12.60 37.35
N TYR A 213 9.65 12.28 36.41
CA TYR A 213 9.94 11.42 35.25
C TYR A 213 9.82 12.20 33.95
N ASP A 214 10.59 11.80 32.94
CA ASP A 214 10.52 12.37 31.58
C ASP A 214 9.60 11.54 30.68
N ILE A 215 9.53 10.21 30.91
CA ILE A 215 8.61 9.28 30.25
C ILE A 215 8.01 8.31 31.29
N ILE A 216 6.73 7.98 31.15
CA ILE A 216 6.13 6.78 31.75
C ILE A 216 5.77 5.83 30.61
N MET A 217 6.35 4.62 30.64
CA MET A 217 6.20 3.61 29.58
C MET A 217 5.61 2.32 30.14
N ASP A 218 4.61 1.78 29.47
CA ASP A 218 4.10 0.45 29.79
C ASP A 218 4.98 -0.67 29.22
N ARG A 219 5.22 -1.73 30.01
CA ARG A 219 6.01 -2.92 29.65
C ARG A 219 5.52 -3.65 28.39
N SER A 220 4.24 -3.49 28.02
CA SER A 220 3.66 -4.00 26.78
C SER A 220 4.37 -3.44 25.54
N SER A 221 4.77 -2.15 25.58
CA SER A 221 5.53 -1.44 24.54
C SER A 221 6.86 -2.11 24.20
N ILE A 222 7.51 -2.78 25.16
CA ILE A 222 8.83 -3.41 25.01
C ILE A 222 8.74 -4.62 24.07
N LYS A 223 9.53 -4.61 22.99
CA LYS A 223 9.66 -5.68 21.98
C LYS A 223 11.12 -6.16 21.88
N GLY A 224 11.34 -7.35 21.31
CA GLY A 224 12.67 -7.98 21.21
C GLY A 224 13.14 -8.73 22.47
N ILE A 225 12.41 -8.60 23.59
CA ILE A 225 12.57 -9.40 24.80
C ILE A 225 11.38 -10.35 24.93
N LYS A 226 11.65 -11.66 25.08
CA LYS A 226 10.62 -12.69 25.26
C LYS A 226 9.83 -12.37 26.53
N LYS A 227 8.50 -12.19 26.42
CA LYS A 227 7.66 -11.60 27.48
C LYS A 227 7.83 -12.28 28.86
N ALA A 228 8.00 -13.61 28.90
CA ALA A 228 8.24 -14.38 30.13
C ALA A 228 9.56 -14.06 30.87
N ARG A 229 10.44 -13.22 30.30
CA ARG A 229 11.69 -12.74 30.94
C ARG A 229 11.66 -11.25 31.29
N LEU A 230 10.55 -10.55 31.08
CA LEU A 230 10.48 -9.12 31.40
C LEU A 230 10.69 -8.87 32.90
N ASP A 231 10.05 -9.62 33.79
CA ASP A 231 10.20 -9.44 35.25
C ASP A 231 11.63 -9.71 35.77
N GLU A 232 12.41 -10.51 35.04
CA GLU A 232 13.82 -10.82 35.34
C GLU A 232 14.77 -9.71 34.87
N LEU A 233 14.51 -9.13 33.69
CA LEU A 233 15.44 -8.28 32.95
C LEU A 233 15.09 -6.79 33.00
N ILE A 234 13.79 -6.48 33.03
CA ILE A 234 13.18 -5.14 32.99
C ILE A 234 11.88 -5.15 33.84
N PRO A 235 11.96 -5.40 35.17
CA PRO A 235 10.80 -5.31 36.05
C PRO A 235 10.18 -3.90 36.04
N CYS A 236 8.94 -3.78 36.52
CA CYS A 236 8.33 -2.46 36.74
C CYS A 236 9.08 -1.70 37.85
N GLY A 237 9.28 -0.40 37.68
CA GLY A 237 10.21 0.35 38.52
C GLY A 237 10.71 1.65 37.90
N ASP A 238 11.63 2.28 38.62
CA ASP A 238 12.21 3.58 38.29
C ASP A 238 13.59 3.36 37.68
N TYR A 239 13.83 3.96 36.51
CA TYR A 239 15.04 3.78 35.73
C TYR A 239 15.62 5.12 35.30
N GLN A 240 16.95 5.18 35.30
CA GLN A 240 17.70 6.24 34.64
C GLN A 240 18.39 5.65 33.42
N PHE A 241 18.32 6.34 32.29
CA PHE A 241 18.93 5.91 31.03
C PHE A 241 20.05 6.92 30.70
N PRO A 242 21.32 6.62 31.01
CA PRO A 242 22.45 7.52 30.73
C PRO A 242 22.50 7.98 29.27
N LYS A 243 22.09 7.10 28.33
CA LYS A 243 21.75 7.44 26.95
C LYS A 243 20.51 6.68 26.50
N ALA A 244 19.69 7.27 25.63
CA ALA A 244 18.56 6.60 25.00
C ALA A 244 18.32 7.18 23.59
N ALA A 245 17.92 6.35 22.63
CA ALA A 245 17.44 6.84 21.34
C ALA A 245 15.92 6.78 21.28
N ILE A 246 15.28 7.86 20.84
CA ILE A 246 13.83 7.94 20.67
C ILE A 246 13.49 8.71 19.39
N GLY A 247 12.42 8.32 18.71
CA GLY A 247 11.93 8.98 17.52
C GLY A 247 10.41 9.00 17.44
N ASN A 248 9.88 10.08 16.87
CA ASN A 248 8.45 10.30 16.66
C ASN A 248 8.10 9.93 15.22
N ARG A 249 7.40 8.80 15.04
CA ARG A 249 6.89 8.32 13.74
C ARG A 249 5.86 9.30 13.19
N GLY A 250 5.00 9.84 14.05
CA GLY A 250 3.98 10.82 13.67
C GLY A 250 3.00 11.17 14.80
N ASN A 251 2.65 12.45 14.88
CA ASN A 251 1.58 12.97 15.74
C ASN A 251 0.21 12.49 15.23
N ALA A 252 -0.71 12.17 16.13
CA ALA A 252 -2.07 11.73 15.80
C ALA A 252 -2.79 12.75 14.90
N ARG A 253 -3.56 12.25 13.93
CA ARG A 253 -4.34 13.03 12.97
C ARG A 253 -5.73 12.44 12.77
N ALA A 254 -6.74 13.30 12.80
CA ALA A 254 -8.01 12.96 12.19
C ALA A 254 -7.85 13.07 10.67
N THR A 255 -7.96 11.95 9.96
CA THR A 255 -7.83 11.87 8.51
C THR A 255 -9.17 11.53 7.87
N SER A 256 -9.27 11.79 6.56
CA SER A 256 -10.38 11.31 5.73
C SER A 256 -9.95 9.99 5.10
N TYR A 257 -10.55 8.87 5.53
CA TYR A 257 -10.35 7.57 4.88
C TYR A 257 -11.46 7.33 3.86
N ASP A 258 -11.09 6.90 2.65
CA ASP A 258 -12.05 6.39 1.68
C ASP A 258 -12.79 5.16 2.26
N ASN A 259 -14.08 5.05 1.91
CA ASN A 259 -14.89 3.87 2.21
C ASN A 259 -14.40 2.66 1.35
N SER A 260 -14.84 1.45 1.66
CA SER A 260 -14.41 0.21 0.99
C SER A 260 -15.55 -0.80 0.92
N TRP A 261 -15.50 -1.67 -0.09
CA TRP A 261 -16.38 -2.84 -0.20
C TRP A 261 -16.40 -3.69 1.09
N GLN A 262 -15.29 -3.73 1.84
CA GLN A 262 -15.19 -4.42 3.14
C GLN A 262 -16.16 -3.87 4.20
N PHE A 263 -16.59 -2.61 4.08
CA PHE A 263 -17.60 -2.01 4.94
C PHE A 263 -19.00 -2.18 4.35
N THR A 264 -19.20 -1.88 3.06
CA THR A 264 -20.54 -1.87 2.44
C THR A 264 -21.18 -3.25 2.29
N ILE A 265 -20.39 -4.32 2.19
CA ILE A 265 -20.87 -5.69 1.99
C ILE A 265 -21.73 -6.24 3.15
N TRP A 266 -21.64 -5.65 4.35
CA TRP A 266 -22.38 -6.09 5.54
C TRP A 266 -23.78 -5.48 5.69
N TYR A 267 -24.18 -4.61 4.74
CA TYR A 267 -25.41 -3.83 4.78
C TYR A 267 -26.36 -4.19 3.64
N SER A 268 -27.64 -3.82 3.79
CA SER A 268 -28.66 -4.02 2.77
C SER A 268 -28.44 -3.10 1.55
N GLU A 269 -29.05 -3.47 0.42
CA GLU A 269 -29.04 -2.58 -0.74
C GLU A 269 -29.73 -1.23 -0.46
N ASP A 270 -30.83 -1.19 0.33
CA ASP A 270 -31.49 0.09 0.65
C ASP A 270 -30.56 0.96 1.49
N ALA A 271 -29.86 0.41 2.47
CA ALA A 271 -28.93 1.18 3.29
C ALA A 271 -27.80 1.81 2.46
N VAL A 272 -27.16 1.03 1.58
CA VAL A 272 -26.14 1.55 0.65
C VAL A 272 -26.73 2.56 -0.34
N ARG A 273 -27.91 2.29 -0.89
CA ARG A 273 -28.62 3.16 -1.85
C ARG A 273 -29.05 4.50 -1.26
N GLN A 274 -29.48 4.53 0.01
CA GLN A 274 -29.94 5.76 0.66
C GLN A 274 -28.76 6.61 1.13
N ASP A 275 -27.75 5.99 1.76
CA ASP A 275 -26.69 6.72 2.47
C ASP A 275 -25.46 7.03 1.58
N LEU A 276 -25.16 6.19 0.57
CA LEU A 276 -23.92 6.29 -0.22
C LEU A 276 -24.12 6.69 -1.68
N LYS A 277 -25.37 6.67 -2.20
CA LYS A 277 -25.66 7.03 -3.61
C LYS A 277 -25.29 8.49 -3.93
N GLN A 278 -25.85 9.45 -3.19
CA GLN A 278 -25.62 10.88 -3.43
C GLN A 278 -24.11 11.27 -3.48
N PRO A 279 -23.28 10.98 -2.45
CA PRO A 279 -21.87 11.38 -2.50
C PRO A 279 -21.06 10.66 -3.59
N THR A 280 -21.51 9.48 -4.03
CA THR A 280 -20.95 8.78 -5.20
C THR A 280 -21.36 9.47 -6.50
N GLU A 281 -22.64 9.87 -6.63
CA GLU A 281 -23.21 10.50 -7.82
C GLU A 281 -22.64 11.91 -8.06
N GLU A 282 -22.40 12.67 -7.00
CA GLU A 282 -21.74 13.98 -7.05
C GLU A 282 -20.31 13.88 -7.62
N LYS A 283 -19.50 12.94 -7.11
CA LYS A 283 -18.14 12.70 -7.63
C LYS A 283 -18.16 12.10 -9.05
N ALA A 284 -19.10 11.21 -9.36
CA ALA A 284 -19.26 10.60 -10.67
C ALA A 284 -19.58 11.63 -11.76
N LYS A 285 -20.47 12.60 -11.50
CA LYS A 285 -20.78 13.69 -12.43
C LYS A 285 -19.56 14.57 -12.73
N VAL A 286 -18.80 14.95 -11.69
CA VAL A 286 -17.55 15.71 -11.86
C VAL A 286 -16.54 14.94 -12.73
N LEU A 287 -16.39 13.63 -12.51
CA LEU A 287 -15.49 12.79 -13.31
C LEU A 287 -15.96 12.64 -14.77
N ALA A 288 -17.27 12.49 -15.00
CA ALA A 288 -17.87 12.39 -16.33
C ALA A 288 -17.67 13.66 -17.18
N ASP A 289 -17.70 14.85 -16.57
CA ASP A 289 -17.42 16.11 -17.27
C ASP A 289 -15.91 16.34 -17.47
N LEU A 290 -15.06 15.99 -16.50
CA LEU A 290 -13.61 16.09 -16.63
C LEU A 290 -13.07 15.23 -17.78
N GLN A 291 -13.52 13.97 -17.93
CA GLN A 291 -13.01 13.06 -18.97
C GLN A 291 -13.37 13.47 -20.41
N ARG A 292 -14.26 14.46 -20.59
CA ARG A 292 -14.59 15.08 -21.87
C ARG A 292 -13.65 16.22 -22.25
N ASN A 293 -12.84 16.73 -21.32
CA ASN A 293 -11.97 17.88 -21.52
C ASN A 293 -10.53 17.59 -21.02
N PRO A 294 -9.59 17.23 -21.93
CA PRO A 294 -8.21 16.89 -21.57
C PRO A 294 -7.48 17.97 -20.77
N LEU A 295 -7.77 19.25 -21.02
CA LEU A 295 -7.15 20.38 -20.33
C LEU A 295 -7.70 20.55 -18.90
N ALA A 296 -9.00 20.34 -18.70
CA ALA A 296 -9.61 20.35 -17.38
C ALA A 296 -9.14 19.14 -16.55
N LEU A 297 -9.08 17.96 -17.17
CA LEU A 297 -8.54 16.74 -16.55
C LEU A 297 -7.07 16.89 -16.15
N ALA A 298 -6.21 17.43 -17.02
CA ALA A 298 -4.81 17.69 -16.70
C ALA A 298 -4.65 18.63 -15.49
N ARG A 299 -5.41 19.73 -15.45
CA ARG A 299 -5.44 20.66 -14.31
C ARG A 299 -5.97 19.99 -13.05
N TYR A 300 -7.01 19.17 -13.15
CA TYR A 300 -7.57 18.41 -12.03
C TYR A 300 -6.58 17.40 -11.47
N ILE A 301 -5.84 16.67 -12.32
CA ILE A 301 -4.80 15.72 -11.90
C ILE A 301 -3.70 16.44 -11.09
N VAL A 302 -3.23 17.59 -11.56
CA VAL A 302 -2.25 18.41 -10.82
C VAL A 302 -2.86 18.95 -9.52
N GLN A 303 -4.12 19.39 -9.51
CA GLN A 303 -4.80 19.87 -8.30
C GLN A 303 -5.05 18.78 -7.26
N GLU A 304 -5.41 17.56 -7.64
CA GLU A 304 -5.57 16.45 -6.69
C GLU A 304 -4.22 16.00 -6.13
N TYR A 305 -3.17 15.98 -6.96
CA TYR A 305 -1.80 15.76 -6.48
C TYR A 305 -1.37 16.87 -5.51
N ASP A 306 -1.59 18.14 -5.84
CA ASP A 306 -1.22 19.29 -4.99
C ASP A 306 -2.02 19.30 -3.68
N LYS A 307 -3.30 18.90 -3.68
CA LYS A 307 -4.08 18.70 -2.44
C LYS A 307 -3.53 17.54 -1.61
N GLU A 308 -3.11 16.44 -2.24
CA GLU A 308 -2.52 15.31 -1.52
C GLU A 308 -1.12 15.66 -1.00
N GLN A 309 -0.31 16.43 -1.75
CA GLN A 309 0.92 17.05 -1.26
C GLN A 309 0.65 17.99 -0.10
N GLN A 310 -0.36 18.85 -0.18
CA GLN A 310 -0.69 19.74 0.94
C GLN A 310 -1.13 18.93 2.16
N ARG A 311 -1.99 17.91 2.00
CA ARG A 311 -2.35 16.97 3.07
C ARG A 311 -1.17 16.17 3.65
N GLN A 312 0.00 16.18 3.00
CA GLN A 312 1.23 15.52 3.44
C GLN A 312 2.31 16.49 3.94
N GLN A 313 2.38 17.69 3.39
CA GLN A 313 3.14 18.80 3.97
C GLN A 313 2.50 19.20 5.30
N GLU A 314 1.18 19.18 5.42
CA GLU A 314 0.48 19.29 6.71
C GLU A 314 0.79 18.08 7.65
N ARG A 315 1.20 16.90 7.13
CA ARG A 315 1.76 15.79 7.95
C ARG A 315 3.14 16.12 8.52
N MET A 316 3.78 17.21 8.11
CA MET A 316 5.05 17.74 8.61
C MET A 316 4.86 19.12 9.27
N PRO A 317 5.60 19.49 10.32
CA PRO A 317 5.91 20.90 10.56
C PRO A 317 6.89 21.38 9.48
N GLU A 318 7.12 22.69 9.34
CA GLU A 318 7.87 23.27 8.22
C GLU A 318 9.21 22.57 7.92
N GLY A 319 9.29 21.88 6.77
CA GLY A 319 10.49 21.21 6.28
C GLY A 319 10.26 19.77 5.80
N HIS A 320 10.72 19.47 4.58
CA HIS A 320 10.88 18.14 3.96
C HIS A 320 9.60 17.33 3.63
N ALA A 321 9.40 16.97 2.35
CA ALA A 321 8.46 15.94 1.88
C ALA A 321 9.05 14.51 2.06
N SER A 322 8.40 13.35 1.82
CA SER A 322 7.16 12.95 1.09
C SER A 322 6.75 11.52 1.59
N LEU A 323 5.68 10.78 1.18
CA LEU A 323 4.48 11.07 0.37
C LEU A 323 3.19 10.34 0.96
N PRO A 324 2.53 9.26 0.42
CA PRO A 324 1.11 8.97 0.73
C PRO A 324 0.80 7.86 1.77
N GLU A 325 -0.51 7.61 1.97
CA GLU A 325 -1.09 6.27 2.15
C GLU A 325 -2.01 6.01 0.93
N GLU A 326 -1.81 4.94 0.16
CA GLU A 326 -2.75 4.54 -0.91
C GLU A 326 -3.64 3.39 -0.44
N GLY A 327 -4.93 3.45 -0.78
CA GLY A 327 -5.97 2.70 -0.07
C GLY A 327 -6.14 1.24 -0.49
N PHE A 328 -5.73 0.32 0.40
CA PHE A 328 -6.14 -1.09 0.47
C PHE A 328 -6.06 -1.91 -0.84
N GLU A 329 -4.96 -1.78 -1.57
CA GLU A 329 -4.51 -2.89 -2.42
C GLU A 329 -2.98 -3.05 -2.50
N ASP A 330 -2.30 -2.92 -1.36
CA ASP A 330 -1.07 -3.65 -1.04
C ASP A 330 -0.97 -3.90 0.48
N VAL A 331 -0.82 -5.15 0.90
CA VAL A 331 -0.46 -5.52 2.30
C VAL A 331 1.05 -5.68 2.38
N ASP A 332 1.77 -4.68 1.85
CA ASP A 332 3.21 -4.74 1.63
C ASP A 332 3.89 -3.50 2.23
N GLY A 333 4.59 -3.72 3.35
CA GLY A 333 4.92 -2.68 4.34
C GLY A 333 6.07 -1.73 3.97
N ASN A 334 6.10 -1.16 2.77
CA ASN A 334 7.18 -0.27 2.30
C ASN A 334 6.84 1.24 2.46
N ALA A 335 6.31 1.64 3.62
CA ALA A 335 5.92 3.02 3.96
C ALA A 335 7.12 3.98 4.22
N ASN A 336 8.21 3.83 3.47
CA ASN A 336 9.47 4.54 3.68
C ASN A 336 9.91 5.45 2.52
N SER A 337 9.52 5.15 1.28
CA SER A 337 10.00 5.92 0.12
C SER A 337 9.33 7.31 0.06
N PRO A 338 10.08 8.42 0.14
CA PRO A 338 9.55 9.74 -0.12
C PRO A 338 9.34 9.89 -1.62
N VAL A 339 8.12 9.56 -2.10
CA VAL A 339 7.83 9.51 -3.54
C VAL A 339 8.22 10.84 -4.20
N GLN A 340 8.95 10.70 -5.30
CA GLN A 340 9.39 11.78 -6.20
C GLN A 340 8.15 12.39 -6.88
N GLU A 341 8.15 13.69 -7.20
CA GLU A 341 7.02 14.24 -8.00
C GLU A 341 6.87 13.41 -9.28
N SER A 342 5.69 12.83 -9.47
CA SER A 342 5.45 11.93 -10.60
C SER A 342 5.77 12.68 -11.89
N ARG A 343 6.59 12.07 -12.76
CA ARG A 343 7.14 12.70 -13.97
C ARG A 343 6.02 13.33 -14.84
N TRP A 344 4.78 12.84 -14.75
CA TRP A 344 3.59 13.44 -15.38
C TRP A 344 3.11 14.74 -14.73
N ILE A 345 3.09 14.86 -13.40
CA ILE A 345 2.70 16.09 -12.71
C ILE A 345 3.68 17.22 -13.07
N SER A 346 4.99 16.96 -13.04
CA SER A 346 6.01 17.93 -13.43
C SER A 346 5.83 18.42 -14.87
N LEU A 347 5.49 17.51 -15.80
CA LEU A 347 5.19 17.86 -17.19
C LEU A 347 3.90 18.69 -17.31
N LEU A 348 2.80 18.28 -16.68
CA LEU A 348 1.50 18.97 -16.78
C LEU A 348 1.50 20.33 -16.06
N ARG A 349 2.30 20.49 -15.00
CA ARG A 349 2.54 21.78 -14.33
C ARG A 349 3.29 22.77 -15.23
N ASN A 350 4.09 22.27 -16.17
CA ASN A 350 4.84 23.09 -17.14
C ASN A 350 4.16 23.23 -18.51
N ASP A 351 3.17 22.40 -18.84
CA ASP A 351 2.37 22.48 -20.07
C ASP A 351 1.36 23.65 -20.05
N LYS A 352 1.89 24.87 -20.02
CA LYS A 352 1.12 26.13 -19.93
C LYS A 352 0.13 26.32 -21.08
N TYR A 353 0.40 25.71 -22.24
CA TYR A 353 -0.40 25.85 -23.45
C TYR A 353 -1.29 24.64 -23.77
N GLY A 354 -1.14 23.52 -23.05
CA GLY A 354 -1.93 22.32 -23.30
C GLY A 354 -1.48 21.52 -24.52
N GLN A 355 -0.19 21.59 -24.87
CA GLN A 355 0.37 20.91 -26.03
C GLN A 355 0.70 19.43 -25.76
N LEU A 356 0.88 19.03 -24.49
CA LEU A 356 1.17 17.65 -24.12
C LEU A 356 -0.10 16.80 -23.94
N VAL A 357 -1.26 17.42 -23.65
CA VAL A 357 -2.52 16.68 -23.40
C VAL A 357 -3.11 16.01 -24.65
N GLU A 358 -2.61 16.36 -25.84
CA GLU A 358 -2.97 15.70 -27.11
C GLU A 358 -1.99 14.58 -27.49
N THR A 359 -0.93 14.35 -26.71
CA THR A 359 0.06 13.31 -27.05
C THR A 359 -0.49 11.90 -26.80
N PRO A 360 -0.12 10.89 -27.61
CA PRO A 360 -0.50 9.50 -27.36
C PRO A 360 -0.09 8.98 -25.97
N LYS A 361 1.02 9.49 -25.42
CA LYS A 361 1.51 9.11 -24.08
C LYS A 361 0.63 9.68 -22.97
N PHE A 362 0.21 10.95 -23.07
CA PHE A 362 -0.76 11.53 -22.13
C PHE A 362 -2.12 10.84 -22.27
N ARG A 363 -2.59 10.59 -23.50
CA ARG A 363 -3.86 9.89 -23.74
C ARG A 363 -3.94 8.58 -22.97
N LYS A 364 -2.87 7.75 -22.99
CA LYS A 364 -2.82 6.53 -22.17
C LYS A 364 -2.89 6.85 -20.68
N PHE A 365 -2.02 7.73 -20.16
CA PHE A 365 -2.01 8.10 -18.74
C PHE A 365 -3.36 8.64 -18.24
N ALA A 366 -4.04 9.46 -19.04
CA ALA A 366 -5.34 10.03 -18.73
C ALA A 366 -6.46 8.98 -18.73
N ILE A 367 -6.46 8.04 -19.68
CA ILE A 367 -7.34 6.86 -19.68
C ILE A 367 -7.12 6.03 -18.41
N ASP A 368 -5.85 5.73 -18.10
CA ASP A 368 -5.47 4.91 -16.95
C ASP A 368 -5.88 5.54 -15.62
N TYR A 369 -5.67 6.86 -15.47
CA TYR A 369 -6.10 7.65 -14.31
C TYR A 369 -7.63 7.67 -14.17
N VAL A 370 -8.35 8.01 -15.26
CA VAL A 370 -9.82 8.13 -15.23
C VAL A 370 -10.49 6.78 -14.96
N ALA A 371 -10.05 5.70 -15.60
CA ALA A 371 -10.52 4.36 -15.31
C ALA A 371 -10.24 3.95 -13.85
N GLY A 372 -9.07 4.33 -13.31
CA GLY A 372 -8.75 4.20 -11.88
C GLY A 372 -9.79 4.89 -10.97
N ARG A 373 -10.11 6.16 -11.23
CA ARG A 373 -11.10 6.91 -10.43
C ARG A 373 -12.53 6.40 -10.60
N TRP A 374 -12.89 5.84 -11.76
CA TRP A 374 -14.18 5.15 -11.92
C TRP A 374 -14.23 3.82 -11.16
N ARG A 375 -13.14 3.02 -11.19
CA ARG A 375 -13.01 1.80 -10.36
C ARG A 375 -13.12 2.15 -8.87
N ASP A 376 -12.44 3.20 -8.42
CA ASP A 376 -12.58 3.72 -7.04
C ASP A 376 -14.05 4.00 -6.71
N LEU A 377 -14.76 4.82 -7.49
CA LEU A 377 -16.15 5.17 -7.18
C LEU A 377 -17.09 3.96 -7.13
N ALA A 378 -16.88 2.94 -7.97
CA ALA A 378 -17.67 1.73 -7.99
C ALA A 378 -17.39 0.79 -6.80
N ILE A 379 -16.14 0.73 -6.33
CA ILE A 379 -15.66 -0.22 -5.31
C ILE A 379 -15.65 0.39 -3.90
N LYS A 380 -15.39 1.70 -3.80
CA LYS A 380 -15.15 2.46 -2.57
C LYS A 380 -16.25 3.47 -2.25
N SER A 381 -17.21 3.71 -3.16
CA SER A 381 -18.16 4.83 -3.11
C SER A 381 -17.51 6.23 -3.18
N GLY A 382 -18.34 7.26 -3.22
CA GLY A 382 -17.89 8.65 -3.04
C GLY A 382 -17.82 9.13 -1.59
N TYR A 383 -18.29 8.35 -0.61
CA TYR A 383 -18.25 8.73 0.81
C TYR A 383 -16.85 8.53 1.42
N THR A 384 -16.49 9.36 2.39
CA THR A 384 -15.28 9.19 3.20
C THR A 384 -15.61 9.28 4.70
N HIS A 385 -14.97 8.42 5.48
CA HIS A 385 -15.09 8.39 6.94
C HIS A 385 -14.06 9.33 7.57
N SER A 386 -14.29 9.73 8.82
CA SER A 386 -13.25 10.33 9.65
C SER A 386 -12.48 9.26 10.41
N SER A 387 -11.43 9.63 11.14
CA SER A 387 -10.62 8.72 11.94
C SER A 387 -10.01 9.42 13.14
N GLY A 388 -9.39 8.62 14.01
CA GLY A 388 -8.42 9.12 14.97
C GLY A 388 -7.61 7.99 15.56
N MET A 389 -6.48 8.35 16.16
CA MET A 389 -5.64 7.39 16.88
C MET A 389 -6.42 6.84 18.07
N ALA A 390 -6.45 5.51 18.21
CA ALA A 390 -7.05 4.83 19.34
C ALA A 390 -6.34 5.25 20.63
N MET A 391 -7.11 5.59 21.67
CA MET A 391 -6.56 5.96 22.98
C MET A 391 -7.35 5.30 24.12
N PRO A 392 -6.67 4.74 25.15
CA PRO A 392 -7.35 3.97 26.19
C PRO A 392 -8.00 4.88 27.23
N SER A 393 -9.31 4.70 27.47
CA SER A 393 -10.01 5.34 28.58
C SER A 393 -10.83 4.34 29.40
N ASN A 394 -10.27 3.95 30.56
CA ASN A 394 -11.00 3.18 31.58
C ASN A 394 -12.10 4.00 32.28
N HIS A 395 -12.16 5.32 32.06
CA HIS A 395 -13.23 6.17 32.61
C HIS A 395 -14.52 6.09 31.78
N LEU A 396 -14.40 5.92 30.45
CA LEU A 396 -15.56 5.82 29.56
C LEU A 396 -16.30 4.49 29.79
N PRO A 397 -17.62 4.52 30.06
CA PRO A 397 -18.45 3.31 30.08
C PRO A 397 -18.39 2.55 28.76
N ARG A 398 -18.55 1.22 28.80
CA ARG A 398 -18.67 0.40 27.59
C ARG A 398 -19.82 0.92 26.71
N GLY A 399 -19.60 0.92 25.40
CA GLY A 399 -20.54 1.49 24.41
C GLY A 399 -20.51 3.01 24.29
N THR A 400 -19.58 3.70 24.99
CA THR A 400 -19.32 5.14 24.82
C THR A 400 -17.90 5.39 24.31
N VAL A 401 -17.74 6.48 23.56
CA VAL A 401 -16.44 6.97 23.05
C VAL A 401 -16.37 8.48 23.22
N CYS A 402 -15.16 9.05 23.24
CA CYS A 402 -14.94 10.49 23.10
C CYS A 402 -14.12 10.74 21.82
N VAL A 403 -14.77 11.31 20.82
CA VAL A 403 -14.24 11.63 19.49
C VAL A 403 -14.29 13.16 19.32
N PRO A 404 -13.23 13.90 19.71
CA PRO A 404 -13.36 15.34 19.97
C PRO A 404 -13.53 16.20 18.71
N HIS A 405 -13.18 15.64 17.55
CA HIS A 405 -13.32 16.30 16.23
C HIS A 405 -14.69 16.03 15.56
N LEU A 406 -15.57 15.23 16.19
CA LEU A 406 -16.96 15.01 15.76
C LEU A 406 -17.94 15.51 16.84
N PRO A 407 -19.15 15.97 16.46
CA PRO A 407 -20.18 16.35 17.43
C PRO A 407 -20.62 15.17 18.29
N GLU A 408 -21.15 15.46 19.48
CA GLU A 408 -21.86 14.47 20.30
C GLU A 408 -23.06 13.90 19.54
N GLY A 409 -23.30 12.61 19.71
CA GLY A 409 -24.24 11.87 18.87
C GLY A 409 -23.92 10.38 18.87
N ASP A 410 -24.64 9.62 18.06
CA ASP A 410 -24.30 8.22 17.83
C ASP A 410 -23.32 8.14 16.64
N VAL A 411 -22.31 7.28 16.75
CA VAL A 411 -21.24 7.11 15.76
C VAL A 411 -21.03 5.65 15.41
N ILE A 412 -20.93 5.35 14.12
CA ILE A 412 -20.47 4.06 13.60
C ILE A 412 -18.95 4.05 13.68
N LEU A 413 -18.35 2.99 14.22
CA LEU A 413 -16.91 2.88 14.45
C LEU A 413 -16.43 1.46 14.07
N THR A 414 -15.28 1.39 13.40
CA THR A 414 -14.64 0.12 12.98
C THR A 414 -13.13 0.28 12.76
N ARG A 415 -12.43 -0.81 12.41
CA ARG A 415 -11.01 -0.85 12.00
C ARG A 415 -10.88 -1.75 10.76
N TYR A 416 -9.95 -1.45 9.86
CA TYR A 416 -9.60 -2.34 8.75
C TYR A 416 -8.37 -3.22 9.09
N PRO A 417 -8.29 -4.46 8.56
CA PRO A 417 -9.31 -5.14 7.77
C PRO A 417 -10.54 -5.50 8.62
N ILE A 418 -11.74 -5.40 8.03
CA ILE A 418 -12.98 -5.78 8.73
C ILE A 418 -13.13 -7.29 8.62
N VAL A 419 -13.08 -8.00 9.75
CA VAL A 419 -13.21 -9.46 9.74
C VAL A 419 -14.66 -9.86 9.46
N ASN A 420 -15.63 -9.29 10.19
CA ASN A 420 -17.05 -9.41 9.88
C ASN A 420 -17.86 -8.21 10.40
N SER A 421 -19.19 -8.23 10.21
CA SER A 421 -20.08 -7.13 10.63
C SER A 421 -20.03 -6.80 12.12
N ASP A 422 -19.65 -7.75 12.97
CA ASP A 422 -19.61 -7.55 14.43
C ASP A 422 -18.42 -6.68 14.86
N ASN A 423 -17.47 -6.43 13.95
CA ASN A 423 -16.40 -5.43 14.11
C ASN A 423 -16.85 -4.01 13.74
N ILE A 424 -18.08 -3.82 13.21
CA ILE A 424 -18.66 -2.52 12.93
C ILE A 424 -19.70 -2.24 14.01
N ARG A 425 -19.46 -1.26 14.87
CA ARG A 425 -20.29 -1.02 16.05
C ARG A 425 -20.74 0.43 16.18
N LEU A 426 -21.98 0.59 16.65
CA LEU A 426 -22.57 1.87 17.00
C LEU A 426 -22.23 2.20 18.46
N TYR A 427 -21.62 3.37 18.69
CA TYR A 427 -21.27 3.91 20.00
C TYR A 427 -21.97 5.23 20.24
N ARG A 428 -22.07 5.64 21.51
CA ARG A 428 -22.41 7.02 21.87
C ARG A 428 -21.13 7.87 21.98
N ASN A 429 -20.98 8.87 21.12
CA ASN A 429 -19.96 9.90 21.26
C ASN A 429 -20.38 10.92 22.33
N VAL A 430 -19.51 11.12 23.32
CA VAL A 430 -19.68 12.07 24.43
C VAL A 430 -18.44 12.97 24.57
N HIS A 431 -18.63 14.23 24.92
CA HIS A 431 -17.58 15.25 25.03
C HIS A 431 -17.16 15.45 26.48
N ASP A 432 -16.54 14.42 27.05
CA ASP A 432 -15.89 14.46 28.37
C ASP A 432 -14.98 15.70 28.50
N PRO A 433 -15.07 16.47 29.61
CA PRO A 433 -14.35 17.74 29.75
C PRO A 433 -12.84 17.67 29.60
N GLU A 434 -12.21 16.55 29.97
CA GLU A 434 -10.76 16.35 29.93
C GLU A 434 -10.32 15.67 28.64
N LEU A 435 -10.98 14.56 28.27
CA LEU A 435 -10.61 13.78 27.09
C LEU A 435 -10.74 14.59 25.79
N LYS A 436 -11.75 15.48 25.70
CA LYS A 436 -11.96 16.34 24.53
C LYS A 436 -10.90 17.42 24.30
N LYS A 437 -10.04 17.68 25.29
CA LYS A 437 -8.88 18.56 25.11
C LYS A 437 -7.84 17.95 24.17
N THR A 438 -7.82 16.61 24.07
CA THR A 438 -6.89 15.86 23.23
C THR A 438 -7.38 15.86 21.79
N ARG A 439 -6.58 16.41 20.87
CA ARG A 439 -6.93 16.49 19.44
C ARG A 439 -6.70 15.14 18.74
N ASN A 440 -7.39 14.93 17.63
CA ASN A 440 -7.06 13.89 16.63
C ASN A 440 -7.12 12.42 17.10
N VAL A 441 -7.85 12.14 18.18
CA VAL A 441 -7.95 10.83 18.81
C VAL A 441 -9.39 10.31 18.85
N ILE A 442 -9.51 9.01 19.10
CA ILE A 442 -10.74 8.32 19.49
C ILE A 442 -10.46 7.66 20.84
N TRP A 443 -10.99 8.24 21.91
CA TRP A 443 -10.94 7.61 23.23
C TRP A 443 -12.03 6.55 23.32
N ILE A 444 -11.62 5.34 23.72
CA ILE A 444 -12.48 4.15 23.78
C ILE A 444 -12.15 3.34 25.04
N ASN A 445 -13.13 2.60 25.57
CA ASN A 445 -12.88 1.65 26.64
C ASN A 445 -11.99 0.51 26.10
N PRO A 446 -10.87 0.14 26.76
CA PRO A 446 -9.96 -0.90 26.26
C PRO A 446 -10.64 -2.24 25.93
N LYS A 447 -11.69 -2.61 26.68
CA LYS A 447 -12.44 -3.85 26.42
C LYS A 447 -13.30 -3.77 25.14
N ASP A 448 -13.78 -2.59 24.77
CA ASP A 448 -14.48 -2.38 23.50
C ASP A 448 -13.51 -2.35 22.31
N ALA A 449 -12.29 -1.83 22.51
CA ALA A 449 -11.24 -1.85 21.49
C ALA A 449 -10.75 -3.28 21.20
N GLU A 450 -10.55 -4.09 22.25
CA GLU A 450 -10.16 -5.50 22.17
C GLU A 450 -11.27 -6.38 21.58
N GLU A 451 -12.48 -6.34 22.17
CA GLU A 451 -13.59 -7.26 21.84
C GLU A 451 -14.17 -7.00 20.44
N TYR A 452 -14.28 -5.74 20.02
CA TYR A 452 -14.95 -5.38 18.76
C TYR A 452 -13.97 -4.97 17.65
N HIS A 453 -12.84 -4.33 17.95
CA HIS A 453 -11.93 -3.79 16.92
C HIS A 453 -10.58 -4.50 16.83
N GLN A 454 -10.33 -5.46 17.72
CA GLN A 454 -9.05 -6.18 17.85
C GLN A 454 -7.85 -5.22 17.96
N ALA A 455 -8.08 -4.03 18.50
CA ALA A 455 -7.19 -2.88 18.43
C ALA A 455 -6.36 -2.74 19.71
N ASP A 456 -5.09 -2.35 19.54
CA ASP A 456 -4.21 -1.94 20.62
C ASP A 456 -3.98 -0.42 20.58
N PHE A 457 -3.18 0.11 21.51
CA PHE A 457 -2.87 1.55 21.57
C PHE A 457 -1.42 1.84 21.15
N ASP A 458 -0.83 0.98 20.32
CA ASP A 458 0.51 1.16 19.78
C ASP A 458 0.58 2.14 18.61
N GLY A 459 -0.58 2.51 18.06
CA GLY A 459 -0.79 3.58 17.08
C GLY A 459 -1.96 3.37 16.13
N ASP A 460 -2.78 2.34 16.35
CA ASP A 460 -3.97 2.01 15.56
C ASP A 460 -4.85 3.23 15.26
N GLN A 461 -5.36 3.29 14.04
CA GLN A 461 -6.39 4.24 13.65
C GLN A 461 -7.75 3.54 13.67
N LEU A 462 -8.71 4.12 14.39
CA LEU A 462 -10.11 3.71 14.33
C LEU A 462 -10.82 4.62 13.32
N MET A 463 -11.63 4.03 12.45
CA MET A 463 -12.46 4.77 11.50
C MET A 463 -13.83 5.02 12.10
N VAL A 464 -14.35 6.23 11.89
CA VAL A 464 -15.56 6.72 12.56
C VAL A 464 -16.43 7.56 11.62
N SER A 465 -17.74 7.44 11.77
CA SER A 465 -18.73 8.25 11.04
C SER A 465 -19.94 8.54 11.90
N SER A 466 -20.45 9.77 11.83
CA SER A 466 -21.69 10.10 12.54
C SER A 466 -22.87 9.31 11.95
N ALA A 467 -23.68 8.71 12.82
CA ALA A 467 -24.91 8.03 12.42
C ALA A 467 -25.90 8.96 11.70
N SER A 468 -25.80 10.29 11.89
CA SER A 468 -26.59 11.26 11.14
C SER A 468 -26.18 11.43 9.67
N LYS A 469 -24.95 11.02 9.30
CA LYS A 469 -24.48 10.98 7.90
C LYS A 469 -24.81 9.67 7.19
N LEU A 470 -24.93 8.58 7.94
CA LEU A 470 -25.23 7.23 7.43
C LEU A 470 -26.47 6.65 8.16
N PRO A 471 -27.66 7.28 8.04
CA PRO A 471 -28.82 7.02 8.90
C PRO A 471 -29.60 5.74 8.61
N ARG A 472 -29.30 5.00 7.53
CA ARG A 472 -29.84 3.65 7.29
C ARG A 472 -28.85 2.59 7.73
N ILE A 473 -27.59 2.71 7.31
CA ILE A 473 -26.47 1.87 7.74
C ILE A 473 -26.39 1.85 9.27
N ALA A 474 -26.54 3.00 9.95
CA ALA A 474 -26.58 3.08 11.41
C ALA A 474 -27.71 2.31 12.10
N ARG A 475 -28.81 1.97 11.40
CA ARG A 475 -29.91 1.13 11.93
C ARG A 475 -29.63 -0.35 11.77
N GLU A 476 -28.78 -0.70 10.81
CA GLU A 476 -28.32 -2.06 10.53
C GLU A 476 -27.00 -2.40 11.25
N THR A 477 -26.29 -1.40 11.78
CA THR A 477 -25.11 -1.59 12.65
C THR A 477 -25.54 -1.97 14.08
N LEU A 478 -24.96 -3.05 14.63
CA LEU A 478 -25.16 -3.41 16.05
C LEU A 478 -24.55 -2.37 16.99
N ARG A 479 -25.20 -2.09 18.12
CA ARG A 479 -24.60 -1.31 19.20
C ARG A 479 -23.48 -2.09 19.88
N ALA A 480 -22.47 -1.40 20.38
CA ALA A 480 -21.49 -2.02 21.27
C ALA A 480 -22.19 -2.54 22.55
N GLY A 481 -21.88 -3.77 22.96
CA GLY A 481 -22.59 -4.51 24.01
C GLY A 481 -23.75 -5.40 23.54
N GLU A 482 -24.20 -5.30 22.28
CA GLU A 482 -25.17 -6.24 21.70
C GLU A 482 -24.47 -7.55 21.26
N PRO A 483 -25.14 -8.72 21.34
CA PRO A 483 -24.55 -9.99 20.91
C PRO A 483 -24.22 -9.99 19.41
N GLY A 484 -23.09 -10.59 19.04
CA GLY A 484 -22.65 -10.71 17.64
C GLY A 484 -23.52 -11.63 16.79
N ARG A 485 -23.45 -11.43 15.46
CA ARG A 485 -24.08 -12.27 14.43
C ARG A 485 -23.26 -13.52 14.10
N PHE A 486 -21.98 -13.55 14.44
CA PHE A 486 -21.06 -14.63 14.08
C PHE A 486 -20.41 -15.31 15.30
N GLU A 487 -19.66 -16.38 15.07
CA GLU A 487 -18.84 -17.00 16.11
C GLU A 487 -17.68 -16.06 16.50
N THR A 488 -17.38 -15.97 17.79
CA THR A 488 -16.33 -15.09 18.31
C THR A 488 -14.97 -15.45 17.69
N VAL A 489 -14.35 -14.48 17.01
CA VAL A 489 -13.01 -14.62 16.43
C VAL A 489 -11.98 -14.66 17.56
N LYS A 490 -11.24 -15.76 17.67
CA LYS A 490 -10.30 -15.99 18.78
C LYS A 490 -8.94 -15.40 18.44
N GLN A 491 -8.49 -14.41 19.21
CA GLN A 491 -7.07 -14.03 19.19
C GLN A 491 -6.24 -15.22 19.71
N ARG A 492 -5.21 -15.63 18.95
CA ARG A 492 -4.36 -16.78 19.28
C ARG A 492 -3.02 -16.31 19.88
N PRO A 493 -2.40 -17.06 20.80
CA PRO A 493 -1.07 -16.74 21.32
C PRO A 493 -0.02 -16.68 20.19
N LYS A 494 0.82 -15.65 20.21
CA LYS A 494 1.87 -15.43 19.18
C LYS A 494 3.02 -16.43 19.37
N LEU A 495 3.13 -17.39 18.45
CA LEU A 495 4.17 -18.42 18.46
C LEU A 495 5.49 -17.89 17.88
N ALA A 496 6.61 -18.14 18.55
CA ALA A 496 7.93 -17.77 18.05
C ALA A 496 8.40 -18.74 16.94
N TYR A 497 9.09 -18.22 15.93
CA TYR A 497 9.53 -19.04 14.78
C TYR A 497 10.56 -20.11 15.17
N THR A 498 11.25 -19.93 16.30
CA THR A 498 12.21 -20.89 16.85
C THR A 498 11.56 -22.02 17.67
N GLU A 499 10.23 -22.02 17.81
CA GLU A 499 9.49 -22.93 18.72
C GLU A 499 8.44 -23.79 18.00
N VAL A 500 8.22 -23.58 16.70
CA VAL A 500 7.30 -24.38 15.87
C VAL A 500 8.02 -25.56 15.21
N ALA A 501 7.48 -26.76 15.41
CA ALA A 501 7.99 -27.98 14.81
C ALA A 501 7.46 -28.21 13.38
N SER A 502 8.21 -28.96 12.57
CA SER A 502 7.76 -29.58 11.32
C SER A 502 7.21 -30.99 11.55
N ASP A 503 6.53 -31.57 10.55
CA ASP A 503 5.86 -32.88 10.67
C ASP A 503 6.82 -34.07 10.96
N ASP A 504 8.11 -33.89 10.68
CA ASP A 504 9.20 -34.83 11.01
C ASP A 504 9.72 -34.70 12.46
N GLY A 505 9.18 -33.75 13.24
CA GLY A 505 9.66 -33.40 14.58
C GLY A 505 10.88 -32.47 14.61
N GLY A 506 11.36 -32.01 13.45
CA GLY A 506 12.36 -30.95 13.33
C GLY A 506 11.81 -29.56 13.65
N LEU A 507 12.61 -28.51 13.44
CA LEU A 507 12.13 -27.12 13.49
C LEU A 507 11.62 -26.69 12.09
N LYS A 508 10.39 -26.16 12.03
CA LYS A 508 9.75 -25.63 10.81
C LYS A 508 10.58 -24.50 10.17
N TYR A 509 11.32 -23.75 10.98
CA TYR A 509 12.21 -22.67 10.53
C TYR A 509 13.59 -22.81 11.15
N GLN A 510 14.60 -23.09 10.32
CA GLN A 510 15.97 -23.41 10.77
C GLN A 510 16.92 -22.20 10.70
N SER A 511 16.50 -21.09 10.08
CA SER A 511 17.35 -19.92 9.82
C SER A 511 16.57 -18.61 9.73
N LEU A 512 17.23 -17.49 10.04
CA LEU A 512 16.66 -16.15 9.85
C LEU A 512 16.25 -15.86 8.39
N ALA A 513 16.88 -16.52 7.41
CA ALA A 513 16.51 -16.40 6.01
C ALA A 513 15.12 -16.99 5.71
N GLN A 514 14.84 -18.19 6.23
CA GLN A 514 13.51 -18.81 6.14
C GLN A 514 12.45 -18.01 6.92
N ILE A 515 12.81 -17.47 8.09
CA ILE A 515 11.92 -16.65 8.91
C ILE A 515 11.57 -15.35 8.18
N ALA A 516 12.55 -14.62 7.64
CA ALA A 516 12.32 -13.37 6.93
C ALA A 516 11.48 -13.56 5.66
N ALA A 517 11.69 -14.66 4.93
CA ALA A 517 10.82 -15.05 3.81
C ALA A 517 9.38 -15.31 4.28
N ALA A 518 9.20 -16.16 5.30
CA ALA A 518 7.89 -16.57 5.79
C ALA A 518 7.08 -15.42 6.42
N VAL A 519 7.73 -14.46 7.08
CA VAL A 519 7.10 -13.24 7.65
C VAL A 519 6.35 -12.43 6.59
N ASN A 520 6.81 -12.45 5.33
CA ASN A 520 6.20 -11.69 4.24
C ASN A 520 5.13 -12.50 3.46
N GLN A 521 5.12 -13.83 3.58
CA GLN A 521 4.15 -14.75 2.93
C GLN A 521 2.78 -14.77 3.65
N ASN A 522 2.23 -13.60 3.96
CA ASN A 522 0.90 -13.46 4.58
C ASN A 522 -0.21 -13.59 3.53
N LYS A 523 -1.37 -14.14 3.93
CA LYS A 523 -2.52 -14.37 3.04
C LYS A 523 -3.71 -13.45 3.34
N VAL A 524 -3.50 -12.35 4.07
CA VAL A 524 -4.55 -11.42 4.52
C VAL A 524 -5.45 -10.96 3.37
N GLY A 525 -4.86 -10.48 2.27
CA GLY A 525 -5.61 -10.01 1.10
C GLY A 525 -6.41 -11.11 0.37
N LEU A 526 -5.90 -12.35 0.38
CA LEU A 526 -6.57 -13.51 -0.21
C LEU A 526 -7.75 -13.96 0.67
N VAL A 527 -7.54 -14.12 1.98
CA VAL A 527 -8.60 -14.51 2.93
C VAL A 527 -9.70 -13.45 2.98
N ALA A 528 -9.35 -12.16 3.03
CA ALA A 528 -10.33 -11.08 2.96
C ALA A 528 -11.12 -11.10 1.63
N THR A 529 -10.47 -11.34 0.49
CA THR A 529 -11.16 -11.48 -0.80
C THR A 529 -12.09 -12.69 -0.82
N ASN A 530 -11.70 -13.80 -0.20
CA ASN A 530 -12.55 -14.99 -0.06
C ASN A 530 -13.76 -14.74 0.86
N ILE A 531 -13.58 -14.02 1.97
CA ILE A 531 -14.69 -13.54 2.82
C ILE A 531 -15.66 -12.71 1.96
N GLY A 532 -15.13 -11.77 1.17
CA GLY A 532 -15.92 -10.95 0.25
C GLY A 532 -16.73 -11.80 -0.75
N ARG A 533 -16.08 -12.73 -1.44
CA ARG A 533 -16.73 -13.65 -2.39
C ARG A 533 -17.85 -14.45 -1.71
N VAL A 534 -17.55 -15.13 -0.60
CA VAL A 534 -18.54 -15.98 0.11
C VAL A 534 -19.70 -15.17 0.68
N GLN A 535 -19.45 -13.98 1.26
CA GLN A 535 -20.49 -13.11 1.79
C GLN A 535 -21.39 -12.49 0.70
N SER A 536 -20.83 -12.23 -0.49
CA SER A 536 -21.59 -11.73 -1.65
C SER A 536 -22.25 -12.81 -2.50
N SER A 537 -22.01 -14.09 -2.22
CA SER A 537 -22.65 -15.20 -2.92
C SER A 537 -24.16 -15.23 -2.67
N MET A 538 -24.89 -15.61 -3.72
CA MET A 538 -26.33 -15.89 -3.69
C MET A 538 -26.56 -17.39 -3.96
N PRO A 539 -27.67 -17.99 -3.48
CA PRO A 539 -28.02 -19.37 -3.82
C PRO A 539 -28.24 -19.54 -5.33
N GLY A 540 -27.83 -20.69 -5.86
CA GLY A 540 -28.05 -21.06 -7.27
C GLY A 540 -29.52 -21.30 -7.62
N GLU A 541 -29.84 -21.35 -8.91
CA GLU A 541 -31.20 -21.63 -9.36
C GLU A 541 -31.67 -23.02 -8.88
N GLY A 542 -32.78 -23.05 -8.13
CA GLY A 542 -33.30 -24.26 -7.50
C GLY A 542 -32.57 -24.71 -6.22
N GLU A 543 -31.55 -23.99 -5.75
CA GLU A 543 -30.84 -24.32 -4.52
C GLU A 543 -31.70 -24.01 -3.27
N ASN A 544 -31.65 -24.90 -2.27
CA ASN A 544 -32.34 -24.67 -1.00
C ASN A 544 -31.65 -23.58 -0.18
N VAL A 545 -32.32 -22.43 -0.02
CA VAL A 545 -31.80 -21.21 0.63
C VAL A 545 -31.29 -21.46 2.06
N GLU A 546 -32.07 -22.10 2.93
CA GLU A 546 -31.63 -22.41 4.31
C GLU A 546 -30.36 -23.27 4.36
N GLY A 547 -30.22 -24.19 3.41
CA GLY A 547 -29.04 -25.04 3.24
C GLY A 547 -27.84 -24.24 2.73
N PHE A 548 -28.06 -23.33 1.77
CA PHE A 548 -27.05 -22.41 1.26
C PHE A 548 -26.52 -21.50 2.37
N GLU A 549 -27.39 -20.76 3.07
CA GLU A 549 -27.02 -19.85 4.17
C GLU A 549 -26.25 -20.58 5.28
N ARG A 550 -26.64 -21.82 5.60
CA ARG A 550 -25.95 -22.65 6.59
C ARG A 550 -24.55 -23.07 6.15
N ARG A 551 -24.34 -23.38 4.86
CA ARG A 551 -23.00 -23.66 4.30
C ARG A 551 -22.15 -22.39 4.25
N GLN A 552 -22.73 -21.30 3.73
CA GLN A 552 -22.12 -19.97 3.64
C GLN A 552 -21.60 -19.53 5.02
N ARG A 553 -22.44 -19.60 6.06
CA ARG A 553 -22.07 -19.21 7.42
C ARG A 553 -21.02 -20.14 8.06
N LYS A 554 -21.01 -21.46 7.79
CA LYS A 554 -19.91 -22.34 8.23
C LYS A 554 -18.58 -21.92 7.57
N LEU A 555 -18.59 -21.65 6.27
CA LEU A 555 -17.39 -21.26 5.53
C LEU A 555 -16.87 -19.88 5.96
N LEU A 556 -17.77 -18.91 6.15
CA LEU A 556 -17.45 -17.58 6.69
C LEU A 556 -16.82 -17.69 8.09
N ASN A 557 -17.41 -18.45 9.02
CA ASN A 557 -16.85 -18.62 10.36
C ASN A 557 -15.43 -19.24 10.32
N ARG A 558 -15.14 -20.20 9.42
CA ARG A 558 -13.78 -20.70 9.19
C ARG A 558 -12.84 -19.59 8.67
N LEU A 559 -13.27 -18.81 7.68
CA LEU A 559 -12.48 -17.73 7.08
C LEU A 559 -12.20 -16.57 8.05
N PHE A 560 -13.13 -16.23 8.95
CA PHE A 560 -12.93 -15.17 9.95
C PHE A 560 -11.80 -15.50 10.94
N GLN A 561 -11.75 -16.76 11.40
CA GLN A 561 -10.66 -17.23 12.26
C GLN A 561 -9.33 -17.27 11.49
N ALA A 562 -9.34 -17.68 10.22
CA ALA A 562 -8.15 -17.65 9.37
C ALA A 562 -7.60 -16.22 9.15
N LEU A 563 -8.48 -15.22 8.98
CA LEU A 563 -8.05 -13.84 8.79
C LEU A 563 -7.30 -13.30 10.01
N GLN A 564 -7.71 -13.66 11.24
CA GLN A 564 -6.94 -13.32 12.45
C GLN A 564 -5.53 -13.91 12.43
N VAL A 565 -5.40 -15.19 12.06
CA VAL A 565 -4.09 -15.87 11.99
C VAL A 565 -3.18 -15.21 10.96
N GLU A 566 -3.72 -14.86 9.80
CA GLU A 566 -2.95 -14.20 8.75
C GLU A 566 -2.58 -12.74 9.09
N VAL A 567 -3.44 -12.00 9.81
CA VAL A 567 -3.11 -10.64 10.30
C VAL A 567 -1.99 -10.65 11.36
N ASP A 568 -1.93 -11.68 12.21
CA ASP A 568 -0.82 -11.87 13.15
C ASP A 568 0.37 -12.66 12.57
N SER A 569 0.29 -13.16 11.33
CA SER A 569 1.36 -13.96 10.67
C SER A 569 2.73 -13.26 10.51
N PRO A 570 2.85 -11.91 10.44
CA PRO A 570 4.15 -11.24 10.53
C PRO A 570 4.74 -11.23 11.95
N LYS A 571 3.92 -11.52 12.97
CA LYS A 571 4.26 -11.50 14.41
C LYS A 571 4.29 -12.90 15.04
N SER A 572 3.71 -13.91 14.38
CA SER A 572 3.53 -15.29 14.80
C SER A 572 3.96 -16.28 13.71
N ALA A 573 4.47 -17.44 14.10
CA ALA A 573 4.90 -18.50 13.18
C ALA A 573 3.77 -19.45 12.72
N GLU A 574 2.59 -19.34 13.33
CA GLU A 574 1.36 -20.06 12.92
C GLU A 574 0.83 -19.52 11.58
N ARG A 575 0.27 -20.37 10.72
CA ARG A 575 -0.40 -20.03 9.45
C ARG A 575 -1.78 -20.66 9.39
N LEU A 576 -2.67 -20.16 8.52
CA LEU A 576 -4.05 -20.69 8.43
C LEU A 576 -4.08 -22.21 8.16
N GLU A 577 -3.10 -22.76 7.44
CA GLU A 577 -3.01 -24.20 7.18
C GLU A 577 -2.71 -25.04 8.43
N ASP A 578 -2.02 -24.48 9.44
CA ASP A 578 -1.69 -25.18 10.69
C ASP A 578 -2.93 -25.40 11.58
N ILE A 579 -4.04 -24.70 11.30
CA ILE A 579 -5.22 -24.61 12.17
C ILE A 579 -6.22 -25.74 11.89
N LYS A 580 -6.14 -26.80 12.71
CA LYS A 580 -7.00 -27.98 12.57
C LYS A 580 -8.46 -27.69 12.91
N GLU A 581 -8.73 -26.76 13.82
CA GLU A 581 -10.09 -26.41 14.26
C GLU A 581 -10.96 -25.78 13.17
N ILE A 582 -10.35 -25.27 12.09
CA ILE A 582 -11.06 -24.62 10.97
C ILE A 582 -10.87 -25.38 9.65
N GLU A 583 -10.42 -26.64 9.70
CA GLU A 583 -10.10 -27.45 8.52
C GLU A 583 -9.13 -26.69 7.57
N GLY A 584 -8.10 -26.06 8.16
CA GLY A 584 -7.29 -24.99 7.54
C GLY A 584 -6.58 -25.36 6.25
N GLU A 585 -5.94 -26.53 6.20
CA GLU A 585 -5.33 -27.16 5.02
C GLU A 585 -6.24 -27.14 3.78
N ASN A 586 -7.57 -27.26 3.97
CA ASN A 586 -8.56 -27.32 2.91
C ASN A 586 -9.41 -26.04 2.80
N LEU A 587 -9.15 -25.01 3.60
CA LEU A 587 -10.00 -23.81 3.66
C LEU A 587 -9.94 -22.96 2.38
N LEU A 588 -8.76 -22.82 1.77
CA LEU A 588 -8.61 -22.07 0.53
C LEU A 588 -9.14 -22.84 -0.69
N SER A 589 -9.03 -24.17 -0.71
CA SER A 589 -9.62 -25.01 -1.76
C SER A 589 -11.14 -25.07 -1.65
N ASP A 590 -11.70 -25.11 -0.44
CA ASP A 590 -13.14 -24.96 -0.21
C ASP A 590 -13.67 -23.59 -0.65
N ALA A 591 -12.98 -22.50 -0.32
CA ALA A 591 -13.37 -21.15 -0.74
C ALA A 591 -13.27 -20.95 -2.26
N LYS A 592 -12.28 -21.58 -2.92
CA LYS A 592 -12.20 -21.63 -4.39
C LYS A 592 -13.39 -22.40 -4.98
N ARG A 593 -13.64 -23.62 -4.52
CA ARG A 593 -14.76 -24.49 -4.96
C ARG A 593 -16.13 -23.80 -4.79
N TRP A 594 -16.29 -23.07 -3.69
CA TRP A 594 -17.47 -22.23 -3.44
C TRP A 594 -17.58 -21.12 -4.49
N SER A 595 -16.49 -20.39 -4.76
CA SER A 595 -16.47 -19.30 -5.76
C SER A 595 -16.69 -19.80 -7.20
N GLU A 596 -16.32 -21.05 -7.51
CA GLU A 596 -16.62 -21.72 -8.79
C GLU A 596 -18.09 -22.14 -8.90
N THR A 597 -18.77 -22.37 -7.78
CA THR A 597 -20.21 -22.72 -7.71
C THR A 597 -21.10 -21.46 -7.67
N HIS A 598 -20.62 -20.41 -6.98
CA HIS A 598 -21.31 -19.16 -6.73
C HIS A 598 -20.43 -17.98 -7.19
N PRO A 599 -20.29 -17.74 -8.51
CA PRO A 599 -19.45 -16.69 -9.06
C PRO A 599 -19.91 -15.30 -8.60
N SER A 600 -18.97 -14.35 -8.51
CA SER A 600 -19.24 -13.00 -8.00
C SER A 600 -18.47 -11.99 -8.84
N HIS A 601 -19.10 -11.57 -9.94
CA HIS A 601 -18.50 -10.75 -10.99
C HIS A 601 -17.79 -9.49 -10.46
N PHE A 602 -18.26 -8.89 -9.36
CA PHE A 602 -17.57 -7.80 -8.67
C PHE A 602 -16.12 -8.17 -8.30
N PHE A 603 -15.90 -9.34 -7.68
CA PHE A 603 -14.57 -9.81 -7.28
C PHE A 603 -13.75 -10.39 -8.44
N ASP A 604 -14.40 -10.78 -9.54
CA ASP A 604 -13.75 -11.23 -10.77
C ASP A 604 -13.20 -10.02 -11.56
N PHE A 605 -14.00 -8.95 -11.69
CA PHE A 605 -13.70 -7.80 -12.54
C PHE A 605 -13.13 -6.56 -11.83
N LYS A 606 -13.20 -6.43 -10.50
CA LYS A 606 -12.67 -5.23 -9.79
C LYS A 606 -11.19 -4.93 -10.05
N LYS A 607 -10.40 -5.96 -10.40
CA LYS A 607 -8.97 -5.88 -10.74
C LYS A 607 -8.71 -5.95 -12.25
N ASP A 608 -9.72 -6.13 -13.09
CA ASP A 608 -9.56 -6.16 -14.55
C ASP A 608 -9.10 -4.78 -15.05
N ASP A 609 -8.09 -4.77 -15.92
CA ASP A 609 -7.55 -3.56 -16.53
C ASP A 609 -8.50 -2.97 -17.59
N ARG A 610 -9.39 -3.76 -18.19
CA ARG A 610 -10.39 -3.29 -19.15
C ARG A 610 -11.54 -2.53 -18.47
N LEU A 611 -11.75 -2.74 -17.17
CA LEU A 611 -12.83 -2.12 -16.40
C LEU A 611 -12.69 -0.59 -16.35
N TYR A 612 -13.74 0.09 -16.80
CA TYR A 612 -13.88 1.53 -17.03
C TYR A 612 -12.84 2.16 -17.99
N ARG A 613 -12.00 1.35 -18.64
CA ARG A 613 -11.31 1.72 -19.90
C ARG A 613 -12.19 1.42 -21.11
N SER A 614 -12.81 0.24 -21.13
CA SER A 614 -13.54 -0.31 -22.29
C SER A 614 -14.97 -0.78 -21.95
N PHE A 615 -15.21 -1.28 -20.74
CA PHE A 615 -16.53 -1.73 -20.28
C PHE A 615 -16.86 -1.25 -18.86
N VAL A 616 -18.13 -1.37 -18.46
CA VAL A 616 -18.61 -1.06 -17.10
C VAL A 616 -18.59 -2.29 -16.19
N MET A 617 -18.60 -2.11 -14.87
CA MET A 617 -18.60 -3.23 -13.90
C MET A 617 -19.85 -4.10 -14.11
N PRO A 618 -19.74 -5.40 -14.41
CA PRO A 618 -20.89 -6.31 -14.45
C PRO A 618 -21.52 -6.45 -13.06
N ALA A 619 -22.61 -5.70 -12.85
CA ALA A 619 -23.21 -5.44 -11.54
C ALA A 619 -24.72 -5.75 -11.51
N ASP A 620 -25.20 -6.59 -12.43
CA ASP A 620 -26.64 -6.90 -12.55
C ASP A 620 -27.15 -7.81 -11.44
N ALA A 621 -26.29 -8.67 -10.89
CA ALA A 621 -26.60 -9.51 -9.73
C ALA A 621 -26.99 -8.67 -8.51
N PRO A 622 -27.93 -9.13 -7.66
CA PRO A 622 -28.26 -8.46 -6.40
C PRO A 622 -27.06 -8.48 -5.44
N GLY A 623 -27.03 -7.54 -4.51
CA GLY A 623 -25.99 -7.41 -3.49
C GLY A 623 -25.51 -5.97 -3.30
N SER A 624 -25.24 -5.59 -2.05
CA SER A 624 -24.88 -4.23 -1.65
C SER A 624 -23.60 -3.69 -2.31
N ILE A 625 -22.64 -4.56 -2.63
CA ILE A 625 -21.42 -4.21 -3.39
C ILE A 625 -21.70 -3.81 -4.84
N ASN A 626 -22.82 -4.27 -5.43
CA ASN A 626 -23.17 -3.99 -6.82
C ASN A 626 -23.97 -2.68 -6.98
N VAL A 627 -24.67 -2.21 -5.93
CA VAL A 627 -25.60 -1.07 -5.97
C VAL A 627 -24.97 0.19 -6.58
N LEU A 628 -23.77 0.57 -6.15
CA LEU A 628 -23.12 1.81 -6.59
C LEU A 628 -22.59 1.71 -8.02
N ALA A 629 -22.09 0.54 -8.41
CA ALA A 629 -21.77 0.26 -9.81
C ALA A 629 -23.03 0.36 -10.68
N LYS A 630 -24.06 -0.42 -10.35
CA LYS A 630 -25.31 -0.57 -11.12
C LYS A 630 -26.10 0.73 -11.27
N GLU A 631 -26.28 1.48 -10.19
CA GLU A 631 -27.22 2.62 -10.15
C GLU A 631 -26.56 4.01 -10.28
N VAL A 632 -25.23 4.10 -10.22
CA VAL A 632 -24.53 5.39 -10.13
C VAL A 632 -23.38 5.48 -11.12
N VAL A 633 -22.45 4.52 -11.08
CA VAL A 633 -21.23 4.61 -11.88
C VAL A 633 -21.48 4.15 -13.32
N ASN A 634 -22.05 2.96 -13.52
CA ASN A 634 -22.32 2.43 -14.86
C ASN A 634 -23.22 3.35 -15.72
N PRO A 635 -24.28 3.99 -15.18
CA PRO A 635 -25.12 4.91 -15.96
C PRO A 635 -24.50 6.29 -16.25
N LEU A 636 -23.43 6.68 -15.54
CA LEU A 636 -22.73 7.96 -15.72
C LEU A 636 -21.39 7.83 -16.45
N TRP A 637 -20.85 6.62 -16.54
CA TRP A 637 -19.63 6.33 -17.29
C TRP A 637 -19.88 6.40 -18.81
N GLU A 638 -18.92 6.99 -19.51
CA GLU A 638 -18.75 6.85 -20.96
C GLU A 638 -17.26 6.62 -21.27
N PRO A 639 -16.91 5.94 -22.38
CA PRO A 639 -15.52 5.85 -22.82
C PRO A 639 -14.90 7.24 -23.00
N THR A 640 -13.68 7.44 -22.50
CA THR A 640 -13.02 8.76 -22.53
C THR A 640 -12.86 9.25 -23.97
N ARG A 641 -13.37 10.46 -24.27
CA ARG A 641 -13.32 11.03 -25.63
C ARG A 641 -11.98 11.68 -25.99
N ILE A 642 -10.95 11.46 -25.17
CA ILE A 642 -9.59 12.00 -25.33
C ILE A 642 -8.97 11.44 -26.62
N ARG A 643 -8.87 12.29 -27.63
CA ARG A 643 -8.16 12.01 -28.89
C ARG A 643 -6.70 12.44 -28.75
N SER A 644 -5.81 11.68 -29.37
CA SER A 644 -4.43 12.11 -29.59
C SER A 644 -4.26 12.57 -31.03
N ARG A 645 -3.39 13.57 -31.24
CA ARG A 645 -2.90 13.94 -32.58
C ARG A 645 -1.85 12.93 -33.06
N ASP A 646 -1.54 12.98 -34.35
CA ASP A 646 -0.51 12.11 -34.92
C ASP A 646 0.88 12.50 -34.44
N ARG A 647 1.75 11.49 -34.26
CA ARG A 647 3.12 11.68 -33.76
C ARG A 647 3.91 12.74 -34.55
N HIS A 648 3.69 12.82 -35.86
CA HIS A 648 4.43 13.74 -36.72
C HIS A 648 4.00 15.22 -36.56
N GLU A 649 2.79 15.51 -36.04
CA GLU A 649 2.33 16.88 -35.80
C GLU A 649 3.14 17.54 -34.68
N PHE A 650 3.53 16.76 -33.67
CA PHE A 650 4.30 17.21 -32.51
C PHE A 650 5.73 17.65 -32.83
N ARG A 651 6.27 17.36 -34.02
CA ARG A 651 7.66 17.71 -34.38
C ARG A 651 7.98 19.22 -34.30
N TYR A 652 6.95 20.06 -34.30
CA TYR A 652 7.03 21.51 -34.20
C TYR A 652 6.93 22.06 -32.75
N LEU A 653 6.87 21.19 -31.73
CA LEU A 653 6.88 21.62 -30.32
C LEU A 653 8.17 22.37 -29.96
N PHE A 654 9.27 22.02 -30.63
CA PHE A 654 10.53 22.75 -30.62
C PHE A 654 10.82 23.29 -32.02
N PRO A 655 11.34 24.54 -32.16
CA PRO A 655 11.76 25.06 -33.45
C PRO A 655 12.98 24.29 -33.97
N LYS A 656 13.00 23.94 -35.26
CA LYS A 656 14.13 23.23 -35.89
C LYS A 656 15.37 24.13 -36.07
N ASN A 657 15.16 25.43 -36.24
CA ASN A 657 16.17 26.37 -36.75
C ASN A 657 17.38 26.55 -35.81
N ASP A 658 17.24 26.13 -34.56
CA ASP A 658 18.15 26.42 -33.46
C ASP A 658 18.90 25.14 -32.98
N LEU A 659 18.90 24.06 -33.79
CA LEU A 659 19.55 22.78 -33.47
C LEU A 659 20.86 22.60 -34.25
N SER A 660 21.94 22.25 -33.56
CA SER A 660 23.21 21.84 -34.18
C SER A 660 23.12 20.49 -34.91
N VAL A 661 24.09 20.24 -35.79
CA VAL A 661 24.26 18.93 -36.45
C VAL A 661 24.63 17.88 -35.40
N ASP A 662 25.61 18.20 -34.55
CA ASP A 662 26.14 17.34 -33.49
C ASP A 662 25.05 16.82 -32.55
N ALA A 663 24.12 17.68 -32.12
CA ALA A 663 22.98 17.28 -31.28
C ALA A 663 21.98 16.36 -32.03
N LEU A 664 21.80 16.55 -33.34
CA LEU A 664 20.94 15.69 -34.17
C LEU A 664 21.57 14.33 -34.46
N GLU A 665 22.88 14.28 -34.71
CA GLU A 665 23.63 13.04 -34.90
C GLU A 665 23.65 12.21 -33.61
N TRP A 666 23.95 12.83 -32.46
CA TRP A 666 23.84 12.19 -31.15
C TRP A 666 22.42 11.66 -30.87
N ALA A 667 21.37 12.42 -31.23
CA ALA A 667 19.99 12.00 -31.03
C ALA A 667 19.60 10.76 -31.87
N GLU A 668 20.09 10.65 -33.12
CA GLU A 668 19.92 9.46 -33.96
C GLU A 668 20.76 8.26 -33.47
N GLU A 669 21.98 8.51 -33.00
CA GLU A 669 22.83 7.48 -32.40
C GLU A 669 22.19 6.89 -31.13
N LEU A 670 21.72 7.76 -30.22
CA LEU A 670 21.03 7.34 -29.00
C LEU A 670 19.70 6.62 -29.28
N LYS A 671 18.92 7.08 -30.29
CA LYS A 671 17.74 6.37 -30.80
C LYS A 671 18.09 4.96 -31.27
N THR A 672 19.23 4.80 -31.95
CA THR A 672 19.71 3.52 -32.49
C THR A 672 20.19 2.59 -31.38
N ARG A 673 21.06 3.08 -30.48
CA ARG A 673 21.54 2.35 -29.29
C ARG A 673 20.39 1.90 -28.39
N PHE A 674 19.42 2.77 -28.13
CA PHE A 674 18.24 2.43 -27.33
C PHE A 674 17.43 1.30 -27.96
N GLN A 675 17.23 1.32 -29.28
CA GLN A 675 16.41 0.31 -29.95
C GLN A 675 17.14 -1.05 -30.00
N GLN A 676 18.45 -1.07 -30.24
CA GLN A 676 19.28 -2.27 -30.11
C GLN A 676 19.21 -2.87 -28.70
N ALA A 677 19.49 -2.07 -27.66
CA ALA A 677 19.47 -2.53 -26.28
C ALA A 677 18.07 -2.97 -25.80
N ARG A 678 16.99 -2.34 -26.29
CA ARG A 678 15.60 -2.80 -26.04
C ARG A 678 15.35 -4.16 -26.66
N ASP A 679 15.83 -4.39 -27.88
CA ASP A 679 15.57 -5.62 -28.63
C ASP A 679 16.41 -6.78 -28.05
N GLU A 680 17.64 -6.51 -27.60
CA GLU A 680 18.45 -7.42 -26.76
C GLU A 680 17.75 -7.78 -25.42
N ILE A 681 17.11 -6.80 -24.77
CA ILE A 681 16.31 -7.05 -23.55
C ILE A 681 15.12 -7.96 -23.88
N GLN A 682 14.43 -7.75 -25.01
CA GLN A 682 13.30 -8.58 -25.44
C GLN A 682 13.74 -10.02 -25.72
N GLU A 683 14.85 -10.24 -26.44
CA GLU A 683 15.41 -11.58 -26.70
C GLU A 683 15.81 -12.30 -25.40
N ARG A 684 16.38 -11.57 -24.44
CA ARG A 684 16.87 -12.12 -23.17
C ARG A 684 15.75 -12.44 -22.16
N VAL A 685 14.64 -11.71 -22.21
CA VAL A 685 13.53 -11.82 -21.24
C VAL A 685 12.34 -12.62 -21.79
N GLY A 686 12.18 -12.69 -23.11
CA GLY A 686 11.05 -13.37 -23.74
C GLY A 686 9.73 -12.63 -23.52
N GLU A 687 8.69 -13.36 -23.12
CA GLU A 687 7.32 -12.83 -22.96
C GLU A 687 7.02 -12.24 -21.57
N ASP A 688 7.96 -12.29 -20.62
CA ASP A 688 7.77 -11.70 -19.28
C ASP A 688 7.73 -10.16 -19.36
N ARG A 689 6.50 -9.63 -19.35
CA ARG A 689 6.22 -8.19 -19.36
C ARG A 689 6.77 -7.46 -18.14
N ASP A 690 6.79 -8.09 -16.97
CA ASP A 690 7.22 -7.40 -15.75
C ASP A 690 8.73 -7.21 -15.78
N ALA A 691 9.48 -8.29 -16.03
CA ALA A 691 10.93 -8.23 -16.19
C ALA A 691 11.34 -7.37 -17.38
N PHE A 692 10.57 -7.36 -18.48
CA PHE A 692 10.85 -6.48 -19.63
C PHE A 692 10.68 -5.01 -19.25
N ASN A 693 9.59 -4.63 -18.58
CA ASN A 693 9.37 -3.27 -18.10
C ASN A 693 10.44 -2.86 -17.07
N GLU A 694 10.85 -3.78 -16.19
CA GLU A 694 11.87 -3.55 -15.17
C GLU A 694 13.25 -3.28 -15.79
N GLU A 695 13.68 -4.07 -16.78
CA GLU A 695 14.94 -3.86 -17.50
C GLU A 695 14.89 -2.60 -18.38
N LEU A 696 13.77 -2.35 -19.06
CA LEU A 696 13.56 -1.15 -19.87
C LEU A 696 13.62 0.13 -19.01
N GLY A 697 13.11 0.08 -17.77
CA GLY A 697 13.24 1.16 -16.79
C GLY A 697 14.70 1.54 -16.52
N LYS A 698 15.57 0.54 -16.33
CA LYS A 698 17.01 0.77 -16.10
C LYS A 698 17.73 1.31 -17.33
N LEU A 699 17.33 0.88 -18.52
CA LEU A 699 17.83 1.44 -19.78
C LEU A 699 17.47 2.93 -19.92
N TYR A 700 16.27 3.35 -19.49
CA TYR A 700 15.92 4.77 -19.44
C TYR A 700 16.77 5.56 -18.42
N ASP A 701 16.99 5.02 -17.22
CA ASP A 701 17.73 5.75 -16.19
C ASP A 701 19.26 5.74 -16.44
N SER A 702 19.82 4.75 -17.15
CA SER A 702 21.22 4.80 -17.61
C SER A 702 21.44 5.86 -18.69
N TYR A 703 20.56 5.96 -19.69
CA TYR A 703 20.63 7.05 -20.67
C TYR A 703 20.32 8.42 -20.05
N ARG A 704 19.51 8.48 -18.99
CA ARG A 704 19.30 9.72 -18.22
C ARG A 704 20.59 10.19 -17.52
N ALA A 705 21.42 9.27 -17.02
CA ALA A 705 22.74 9.61 -16.49
C ALA A 705 23.66 10.15 -17.60
N GLU A 706 23.75 9.45 -18.74
CA GLU A 706 24.50 9.89 -19.93
C GLU A 706 24.08 11.32 -20.38
N ILE A 707 22.78 11.58 -20.50
CA ILE A 707 22.24 12.90 -20.88
C ILE A 707 22.62 13.98 -19.87
N ASN A 708 22.55 13.70 -18.56
CA ASN A 708 22.89 14.69 -17.54
C ASN A 708 24.37 15.08 -17.52
N GLU A 709 25.25 14.17 -17.97
CA GLU A 709 26.70 14.33 -18.03
C GLU A 709 27.17 14.97 -19.35
N LEU A 710 26.58 14.57 -20.49
CA LEU A 710 26.85 15.15 -21.81
C LEU A 710 26.31 16.59 -21.95
N PHE A 711 25.16 16.88 -21.33
CA PHE A 711 24.51 18.18 -21.37
C PHE A 711 24.45 18.74 -19.94
N PRO A 712 25.50 19.41 -19.43
CA PRO A 712 25.54 19.90 -18.05
C PRO A 712 24.67 21.15 -17.82
N THR A 713 24.57 22.08 -18.78
CA THR A 713 23.78 23.33 -18.63
C THR A 713 22.30 23.18 -19.01
N PRO A 714 21.41 24.07 -18.53
CA PRO A 714 20.01 24.11 -18.96
C PRO A 714 19.83 24.29 -20.48
N GLU A 715 20.69 25.08 -21.11
CA GLU A 715 20.66 25.42 -22.52
C GLU A 715 21.04 24.22 -23.39
N GLU A 716 22.15 23.55 -23.07
CA GLU A 716 22.56 22.29 -23.70
C GLU A 716 21.48 21.20 -23.52
N ARG A 717 20.86 21.10 -22.34
CA ARG A 717 19.76 20.15 -22.08
C ARG A 717 18.52 20.45 -22.91
N PHE A 718 18.22 21.72 -23.15
CA PHE A 718 17.13 22.12 -24.03
C PHE A 718 17.41 21.72 -25.48
N GLU A 719 18.63 21.96 -25.98
CA GLU A 719 19.03 21.56 -27.33
C GLU A 719 19.00 20.03 -27.50
N GLY A 720 19.62 19.26 -26.61
CA GLY A 720 19.60 17.80 -26.65
C GLY A 720 18.20 17.21 -26.55
N ALA A 721 17.32 17.77 -25.70
CA ALA A 721 15.92 17.37 -25.62
C ALA A 721 15.14 17.71 -26.89
N ALA A 722 15.39 18.87 -27.50
CA ALA A 722 14.75 19.32 -28.74
C ALA A 722 15.21 18.50 -29.95
N ALA A 723 16.50 18.15 -30.03
CA ALA A 723 17.06 17.27 -31.04
C ALA A 723 16.48 15.85 -30.93
N LEU A 724 16.47 15.26 -29.72
CA LEU A 724 15.78 13.99 -29.47
C LEU A 724 14.30 14.05 -29.83
N TRP A 725 13.62 15.14 -29.51
CA TRP A 725 12.21 15.31 -29.87
C TRP A 725 12.03 15.36 -31.39
N TYR A 726 12.81 16.16 -32.11
CA TYR A 726 12.74 16.27 -33.57
C TYR A 726 13.00 14.91 -34.25
N THR A 727 14.08 14.23 -33.87
CA THR A 727 14.46 12.88 -34.32
C THR A 727 13.38 11.84 -34.04
N GLN A 728 12.79 11.85 -32.84
CA GLN A 728 11.76 10.88 -32.47
C GLN A 728 10.42 11.10 -33.19
N HIS A 729 10.10 12.34 -33.57
CA HIS A 729 8.82 12.70 -34.23
C HIS A 729 8.95 12.85 -35.77
N THR A 730 10.17 12.70 -36.33
CA THR A 730 10.47 12.77 -37.77
C THR A 730 10.99 11.44 -38.29
N ARG A 731 10.10 10.45 -38.52
CA ARG A 731 10.48 9.09 -38.95
C ARG A 731 9.91 8.69 -40.33
N PRO A 732 10.68 8.81 -41.43
CA PRO A 732 10.34 8.22 -42.73
C PRO A 732 10.28 6.68 -42.71
N GLU A 733 10.98 6.07 -41.76
CA GLU A 733 11.11 4.61 -41.60
C GLU A 733 9.77 3.91 -41.34
N MET A 734 8.82 4.60 -40.69
CA MET A 734 7.47 4.09 -40.37
C MET A 734 6.72 3.64 -41.63
N ASP A 735 6.93 4.35 -42.76
CA ASP A 735 6.30 4.01 -44.03
C ASP A 735 6.81 2.70 -44.62
N ARG A 736 7.98 2.19 -44.21
CA ARG A 736 8.46 0.86 -44.64
C ARG A 736 7.59 -0.23 -44.03
N HIS A 737 7.56 -0.36 -42.70
CA HIS A 737 6.75 -1.39 -42.04
C HIS A 737 5.26 -1.26 -42.39
N ARG A 738 4.75 -0.02 -42.56
CA ARG A 738 3.38 0.20 -43.06
C ARG A 738 3.16 -0.37 -44.47
N ARG A 739 4.09 -0.17 -45.41
CA ARG A 739 4.03 -0.77 -46.76
C ARG A 739 4.15 -2.29 -46.70
N ASP A 740 5.09 -2.81 -45.90
CA ASP A 740 5.31 -4.26 -45.76
C ASP A 740 4.04 -4.95 -45.20
N CYS A 741 3.36 -4.35 -44.22
CA CYS A 741 2.08 -4.85 -43.69
C CYS A 741 0.92 -4.74 -44.71
N LEU A 742 0.85 -3.67 -45.49
CA LEU A 742 -0.18 -3.50 -46.53
C LEU A 742 0.02 -4.50 -47.68
N ALA A 743 1.25 -4.70 -48.14
CA ALA A 743 1.59 -5.68 -49.18
C ALA A 743 1.32 -7.13 -48.74
N LEU A 744 1.33 -7.43 -47.44
CA LEU A 744 0.87 -8.71 -46.89
C LEU A 744 -0.67 -8.78 -46.81
N ALA A 745 -1.33 -7.70 -46.41
CA ALA A 745 -2.80 -7.61 -46.37
C ALA A 745 -3.45 -7.74 -47.75
N GLU A 746 -2.82 -7.21 -48.80
CA GLU A 746 -3.25 -7.36 -50.21
C GLU A 746 -3.27 -8.82 -50.69
N GLN A 747 -2.66 -9.76 -49.95
CA GLN A 747 -2.62 -11.20 -50.25
C GLN A 747 -3.64 -12.01 -49.41
N MET A 748 -4.49 -11.36 -48.62
CA MET A 748 -5.42 -12.02 -47.70
C MET A 748 -6.88 -11.89 -48.13
N ASP A 749 -7.65 -12.95 -47.90
CA ASP A 749 -9.11 -12.96 -48.09
C ASP A 749 -9.86 -12.30 -46.91
N ILE A 750 -11.08 -11.83 -47.20
CA ILE A 750 -12.04 -11.40 -46.18
C ILE A 750 -12.75 -12.64 -45.61
N THR A 751 -12.75 -12.79 -44.30
CA THR A 751 -13.34 -13.92 -43.58
C THR A 751 -14.61 -13.52 -42.83
N PHE A 752 -15.57 -14.43 -42.69
CA PHE A 752 -16.76 -14.23 -41.86
C PHE A 752 -17.11 -15.51 -41.11
N ALA A 753 -17.15 -15.45 -39.78
CA ALA A 753 -17.38 -16.60 -38.91
C ALA A 753 -18.28 -16.25 -37.72
N ARG A 754 -18.73 -17.27 -36.98
CA ARG A 754 -19.35 -17.12 -35.66
C ARG A 754 -18.55 -17.91 -34.63
N PRO A 755 -17.45 -17.37 -34.08
CA PRO A 755 -16.79 -17.95 -32.92
C PRO A 755 -17.75 -18.00 -31.71
N HIS A 756 -17.68 -19.11 -30.97
CA HIS A 756 -18.37 -19.28 -29.69
C HIS A 756 -17.50 -18.75 -28.56
N GLY A 757 -18.10 -18.03 -27.59
CA GLY A 757 -17.37 -17.47 -26.44
C GLY A 757 -16.25 -16.49 -26.83
N TYR A 758 -16.47 -15.66 -27.85
CA TYR A 758 -15.51 -14.67 -28.33
C TYR A 758 -15.37 -13.51 -27.33
N GLU A 759 -14.14 -13.08 -27.07
CA GLU A 759 -13.84 -11.99 -26.13
C GLU A 759 -13.92 -10.62 -26.83
N LEU A 760 -14.95 -9.85 -26.50
CA LEU A 760 -15.11 -8.46 -26.95
C LEU A 760 -14.39 -7.51 -25.99
N PRO A 761 -13.55 -6.56 -26.45
CA PRO A 761 -12.85 -5.63 -25.58
C PRO A 761 -13.76 -4.75 -24.73
N SER A 762 -14.96 -4.45 -25.22
CA SER A 762 -15.94 -3.57 -24.56
C SER A 762 -17.07 -4.31 -23.84
N GLU A 763 -16.96 -5.63 -23.67
CA GLU A 763 -17.89 -6.42 -22.85
C GLU A 763 -17.08 -7.24 -21.83
N ALA A 764 -17.60 -7.39 -20.61
CA ALA A 764 -16.86 -8.07 -19.54
C ALA A 764 -16.85 -9.60 -19.72
N LEU A 765 -17.95 -10.15 -20.21
CA LEU A 765 -18.15 -11.59 -20.40
C LEU A 765 -18.02 -11.96 -21.89
N PRO A 766 -17.38 -13.09 -22.25
CA PRO A 766 -17.31 -13.56 -23.63
C PRO A 766 -18.71 -13.98 -24.14
N ARG A 767 -18.96 -13.82 -25.44
CA ARG A 767 -20.23 -14.27 -26.06
C ARG A 767 -20.08 -14.78 -27.48
N ASP A 768 -21.12 -15.43 -27.98
CA ASP A 768 -21.27 -15.67 -29.41
C ASP A 768 -21.34 -14.32 -30.15
N ALA A 769 -20.39 -14.09 -31.06
CA ALA A 769 -20.33 -12.92 -31.93
C ALA A 769 -20.16 -13.38 -33.38
N TYR A 770 -20.69 -12.60 -34.33
CA TYR A 770 -20.33 -12.75 -35.73
C TYR A 770 -19.10 -11.88 -36.02
N VAL A 771 -18.03 -12.45 -36.54
CA VAL A 771 -16.75 -11.76 -36.73
C VAL A 771 -16.42 -11.70 -38.22
N LEU A 772 -16.25 -10.48 -38.73
CA LEU A 772 -15.84 -10.18 -40.10
C LEU A 772 -14.36 -9.74 -40.08
N GLY A 773 -13.45 -10.63 -40.50
CA GLY A 773 -12.03 -10.31 -40.65
C GLY A 773 -11.76 -9.66 -42.01
N VAL A 774 -11.25 -8.44 -42.02
CA VAL A 774 -10.96 -7.65 -43.24
C VAL A 774 -9.50 -7.24 -43.28
N PRO A 775 -8.75 -7.48 -44.37
CA PRO A 775 -7.35 -7.05 -44.47
C PRO A 775 -7.16 -5.53 -44.35
N PHE A 776 -6.01 -5.10 -43.81
CA PHE A 776 -5.63 -3.70 -43.71
C PHE A 776 -5.59 -3.04 -45.11
N GLY A 777 -6.36 -1.97 -45.28
CA GLY A 777 -6.40 -1.23 -46.55
C GLY A 777 -7.66 -0.39 -46.69
N SER A 778 -8.00 -0.05 -47.94
CA SER A 778 -9.24 0.63 -48.31
C SER A 778 -10.48 -0.22 -48.01
N ASP A 779 -10.41 -1.55 -48.16
CA ASP A 779 -11.50 -2.46 -47.83
C ASP A 779 -11.91 -2.41 -46.35
N ALA A 780 -10.95 -2.35 -45.42
CA ALA A 780 -11.25 -2.20 -43.99
C ALA A 780 -11.99 -0.88 -43.68
N ILE A 781 -11.62 0.21 -44.36
CA ILE A 781 -12.32 1.50 -44.23
C ILE A 781 -13.74 1.39 -44.82
N ARG A 782 -13.88 0.87 -46.05
CA ARG A 782 -15.17 0.70 -46.71
C ARG A 782 -16.11 -0.22 -45.92
N TRP A 783 -15.60 -1.29 -45.31
CA TRP A 783 -16.40 -2.18 -44.47
C TRP A 783 -16.82 -1.53 -43.16
N LYS A 784 -15.92 -0.81 -42.48
CA LYS A 784 -16.28 0.01 -41.31
C LYS A 784 -17.41 0.99 -41.65
N GLU A 785 -17.26 1.77 -42.72
CA GLU A 785 -18.27 2.71 -43.21
C GLU A 785 -19.58 2.01 -43.61
N THR A 786 -19.51 0.82 -44.22
CA THR A 786 -20.69 0.02 -44.60
C THR A 786 -21.46 -0.50 -43.38
N LEU A 787 -20.76 -0.90 -42.32
CA LEU A 787 -21.38 -1.33 -41.06
C LEU A 787 -22.03 -0.14 -40.35
N GLU A 788 -21.32 1.00 -40.26
CA GLU A 788 -21.83 2.25 -39.68
C GLU A 788 -23.05 2.79 -40.43
N GLN A 789 -23.02 2.82 -41.77
CA GLN A 789 -24.16 3.23 -42.62
C GLN A 789 -25.38 2.32 -42.47
N LYS A 790 -25.17 1.03 -42.18
CA LYS A 790 -26.25 0.06 -41.91
C LYS A 790 -26.75 0.11 -40.45
N GLY A 791 -26.15 0.93 -39.59
CA GLY A 791 -26.46 0.97 -38.15
C GLY A 791 -26.06 -0.28 -37.39
N ILE A 792 -25.18 -1.12 -37.94
CA ILE A 792 -24.70 -2.34 -37.30
C ILE A 792 -23.65 -1.93 -36.27
N GLN A 793 -23.86 -2.32 -35.00
CA GLN A 793 -22.86 -2.12 -33.96
C GLN A 793 -21.78 -3.21 -34.04
N PHE A 794 -20.54 -2.83 -33.74
CA PHE A 794 -19.40 -3.73 -33.74
C PHE A 794 -18.30 -3.22 -32.81
N ASP A 795 -17.44 -4.13 -32.34
CA ASP A 795 -16.08 -3.79 -31.92
C ASP A 795 -15.11 -4.04 -33.08
N ALA A 796 -14.10 -3.18 -33.24
CA ALA A 796 -13.06 -3.33 -34.25
C ALA A 796 -11.72 -3.60 -33.55
N MET A 797 -11.14 -4.78 -33.77
CA MET A 797 -9.86 -5.20 -33.22
C MET A 797 -8.83 -5.42 -34.32
N ILE A 798 -7.53 -5.32 -33.99
CA ILE A 798 -6.46 -5.84 -34.84
C ILE A 798 -6.25 -7.30 -34.48
N HIS A 799 -6.26 -8.21 -35.47
CA HIS A 799 -5.96 -9.63 -35.22
C HIS A 799 -4.52 -9.76 -34.66
N PRO A 800 -4.29 -10.53 -33.57
CA PRO A 800 -3.01 -10.50 -32.85
C PRO A 800 -1.80 -11.00 -33.65
N GLN A 801 -2.02 -11.67 -34.78
CA GLN A 801 -0.99 -12.34 -35.59
C GLN A 801 -1.06 -12.00 -37.09
N LEU A 802 -2.03 -11.21 -37.55
CA LEU A 802 -2.30 -10.99 -38.98
C LEU A 802 -2.63 -9.51 -39.26
N PRO A 803 -2.32 -8.97 -40.45
CA PRO A 803 -2.65 -7.59 -40.83
C PRO A 803 -4.14 -7.45 -41.23
N THR A 804 -5.05 -7.85 -40.34
CA THR A 804 -6.50 -7.80 -40.51
C THR A 804 -7.16 -7.06 -39.35
N ILE A 805 -8.26 -6.36 -39.64
CA ILE A 805 -9.20 -5.86 -38.64
C ILE A 805 -10.34 -6.88 -38.49
N GLU A 806 -10.57 -7.36 -37.27
CA GLU A 806 -11.75 -8.13 -36.92
C GLU A 806 -12.87 -7.17 -36.50
N PHE A 807 -13.94 -7.11 -37.29
CA PHE A 807 -15.19 -6.44 -36.93
C PHE A 807 -16.14 -7.45 -36.29
N ALA A 808 -16.16 -7.47 -34.96
CA ALA A 808 -17.02 -8.36 -34.17
C ALA A 808 -18.37 -7.68 -33.94
N LEU A 809 -19.40 -8.16 -34.64
CA LEU A 809 -20.74 -7.60 -34.69
C LEU A 809 -21.52 -7.89 -33.40
N LYS A 810 -22.28 -6.90 -32.94
CA LYS A 810 -22.93 -6.87 -31.63
C LYS A 810 -24.42 -7.17 -31.65
#